data_AF-A0A9N9CRY8-F1
#
_entry.id   AF-A0A9N9CRY8-F1
#
_cell.length_a   1.000
_cell.length_b   1.000
_cell.length_c   1.000
_cell.angle_alpha   90.00
_cell.angle_beta   90.00
_cell.angle_gamma   90.00
#
_symmetry.space_group_name_H-M   'P 1'
#
loop_
_entity.id
_entity.type
_entity.pdbx_description
1 polymer ?
#
loop_
_entity_poly.entity_id
_entity_poly.type
_entity_poly.pdbx_seq_one_letter_code
_entity_poly.pdbx_strand_id
1 'polypeptide(L)'
;MSDKELEVDYNKIESFAIFPPLNVARIGNSDDYYVGAEIPGVHVGEGDPSFEFKDDKQCVRPQAARFRIYGCDENGNVVREIKLTDKNNSVDVNIDWNVVLANKKAEHTQFQGINEYKPDGPKRNADWPYDRSTLMAISEQSLSSNDLKNTKIPTKEFKAQVYRTNDPKSGHELYLGKMILEQEGSLIIIGGKGKSGSIKEGCIVYLRIYRRFARINDSCYIVISTGAYITHYANNDYWYDDTSDGSIDANVTITVNKQSKKLKNREGKSWVLVAPPKYAPGIPNIVSLYQIIWETQHPNDHREVEYYRDIRPIFDAICRISWVNKQAFIGHGIYKPGHFLNPDMEKRLKDNSEQEESLRKGILARIRIPKAIASAAEYNGQAYDYFMPALSGNDGDVDASSPNTFFSVTSGQYLRLQKWAEGSFQVNEQNKPVKYFYQFDSKGRGRYPKYKNINGKSDKKEDYKEFEEIITEASLQVECLKKASLEWCVGGAFFPGIEMTFIAYNKETFDEHDFRINSKAIKPGDINAYMALPWQADFNECNTNWWPAQRPDVIITQKNLYEIMRRENNKIRANDFKEWTRGFRTDGGSVGAPLWGDMDMVRAWDRLGFVVEKEIDNGIKLFTEVEHDKVYKETTVKEIVENATLDDFYELLQLALQIELTTIPPYLYAMYSIKTGTEIGDKLKHLIRHVSEEEMLHAALVANLIVSIGRKPIFYSREAIPLYPNPLPHIKQGEIMVHLSKADVKTINTFIQIEAPDVQDKYPHSIPQKARNPLLRLGFLKMLGKEAGNVDSSEDDLDSIGNLYDAIAECFKKFNDQIKYDTKFQLEPGMGYAPSTGTGKDGLIIIDDLKAAEYAINLIKIQGEGSVSEFEASHYETFKKCLNLIKNASSEDYQLWPVITDPDKSMFPDSIVSIAKAFDAAYCYLMLMLQNVWRIENSQKKRDFVMGGLPAMMLGVLRPIAISLAKTPISADQHAGATFGYYEFTHGTSKPKQQLLNVVKASNLDGVLKVVQTLPDVILD
;
A
#
# COMPACT_ATOMS: atom_id res chain seq x y z
N MET A 1 -14.46 15.99 -46.04
CA MET A 1 -15.33 14.91 -46.54
C MET A 1 -16.70 15.49 -46.77
N SER A 2 -17.34 15.16 -47.88
CA SER A 2 -18.71 15.61 -48.21
C SER A 2 -19.76 14.71 -47.52
N ASP A 3 -21.00 15.20 -47.35
CA ASP A 3 -22.11 14.42 -46.74
C ASP A 3 -22.35 13.09 -47.45
N LYS A 4 -22.22 13.09 -48.78
CA LYS A 4 -22.39 11.89 -49.60
C LYS A 4 -21.31 10.85 -49.36
N GLU A 5 -20.06 11.26 -49.17
CA GLU A 5 -18.96 10.33 -48.85
C GLU A 5 -19.16 9.72 -47.46
N LEU A 6 -19.64 10.51 -46.50
CA LEU A 6 -19.90 10.05 -45.15
C LEU A 6 -21.07 9.06 -45.08
N GLU A 7 -22.18 9.35 -45.76
CA GLU A 7 -23.30 8.40 -45.89
C GLU A 7 -22.85 7.10 -46.59
N VAL A 8 -22.05 7.20 -47.66
CA VAL A 8 -21.51 6.03 -48.36
C VAL A 8 -20.68 5.15 -47.43
N ASP A 9 -19.83 5.73 -46.58
CA ASP A 9 -19.02 4.94 -45.66
C ASP A 9 -19.84 4.29 -44.55
N TYR A 10 -20.80 5.02 -43.94
CA TYR A 10 -21.67 4.44 -42.92
C TYR A 10 -22.58 3.33 -43.46
N ASN A 11 -23.00 3.42 -44.73
CA ASN A 11 -23.77 2.36 -45.39
C ASN A 11 -22.96 1.08 -45.63
N LYS A 12 -21.62 1.15 -45.71
CA LYS A 12 -20.75 -0.04 -45.84
C LYS A 12 -20.58 -0.81 -44.54
N ILE A 13 -20.92 -0.21 -43.39
CA ILE A 13 -20.66 -0.82 -42.08
C ILE A 13 -21.69 -1.93 -41.80
N GLU A 14 -21.19 -3.16 -41.70
CA GLU A 14 -21.97 -4.36 -41.38
C GLU A 14 -21.85 -4.80 -39.92
N SER A 15 -20.72 -4.49 -39.31
CA SER A 15 -20.39 -4.89 -37.93
C SER A 15 -19.48 -3.84 -37.27
N PHE A 16 -19.17 -4.02 -35.99
CA PHE A 16 -18.20 -3.17 -35.30
C PHE A 16 -17.25 -3.97 -34.41
N ALA A 17 -16.17 -3.33 -34.00
CA ALA A 17 -15.26 -3.81 -32.96
C ALA A 17 -14.80 -2.64 -32.08
N ILE A 18 -14.42 -2.95 -30.83
CA ILE A 18 -13.95 -1.96 -29.85
C ILE A 18 -12.42 -2.00 -29.81
N PHE A 19 -11.77 -0.84 -29.88
CA PHE A 19 -10.31 -0.70 -29.82
C PHE A 19 -9.88 0.28 -28.71
N PRO A 20 -8.76 0.02 -28.02
CA PRO A 20 -7.92 -1.18 -28.10
C PRO A 20 -8.64 -2.49 -27.70
N PRO A 21 -8.19 -3.67 -28.17
CA PRO A 21 -8.72 -4.96 -27.72
C PRO A 21 -8.42 -5.21 -26.23
N LEU A 22 -7.22 -4.82 -25.80
CA LEU A 22 -6.74 -4.84 -24.43
C LEU A 22 -6.08 -3.49 -24.14
N ASN A 23 -6.53 -2.78 -23.10
CA ASN A 23 -5.97 -1.49 -22.71
C ASN A 23 -5.61 -1.46 -21.22
N VAL A 24 -4.84 -0.46 -20.81
CA VAL A 24 -4.31 -0.35 -19.44
C VAL A 24 -4.64 1.01 -18.84
N ALA A 25 -5.43 0.98 -17.77
CA ALA A 25 -5.59 2.10 -16.85
C ALA A 25 -4.63 1.92 -15.66
N ARG A 26 -4.18 3.01 -15.06
CA ARG A 26 -3.32 2.98 -13.88
C ARG A 26 -3.95 3.75 -12.75
N ILE A 27 -3.87 3.17 -11.55
CA ILE A 27 -4.40 3.77 -10.32
C ILE A 27 -3.72 5.11 -10.00
N GLY A 28 -4.45 5.96 -9.28
CA GLY A 28 -4.00 7.30 -8.90
C GLY A 28 -4.97 7.89 -7.88
N ASN A 29 -4.46 8.53 -6.83
CA ASN A 29 -5.31 9.06 -5.76
C ASN A 29 -5.90 10.45 -6.06
N SER A 30 -5.46 11.14 -7.12
CA SER A 30 -6.06 12.40 -7.58
C SER A 30 -7.47 12.22 -8.15
N ASP A 31 -8.27 13.28 -8.11
CA ASP A 31 -9.56 13.37 -8.81
C ASP A 31 -9.44 13.76 -10.28
N ASP A 32 -8.32 14.40 -10.64
CA ASP A 32 -7.94 14.68 -12.01
C ASP A 32 -7.33 13.43 -12.68
N TYR A 33 -7.16 13.41 -14.00
CA TYR A 33 -6.59 12.27 -14.71
C TYR A 33 -6.00 12.69 -16.06
N TYR A 34 -5.18 11.82 -16.63
CA TYR A 34 -4.69 11.94 -18.01
C TYR A 34 -4.93 10.65 -18.78
N VAL A 35 -5.12 10.74 -20.10
CA VAL A 35 -5.28 9.57 -20.97
C VAL A 35 -3.92 9.08 -21.45
N GLY A 36 -3.71 7.76 -21.47
CA GLY A 36 -2.47 7.16 -21.99
C GLY A 36 -2.18 7.50 -23.46
N ALA A 37 -0.95 7.27 -23.92
CA ALA A 37 -0.61 7.52 -25.32
C ALA A 37 -1.30 6.52 -26.27
N GLU A 38 -1.85 7.01 -27.38
CA GLU A 38 -2.50 6.23 -28.44
C GLU A 38 -1.56 5.97 -29.65
N ILE A 39 -0.35 6.57 -29.64
CA ILE A 39 0.66 6.40 -30.70
C ILE A 39 1.82 5.53 -30.18
N PRO A 40 2.17 4.41 -30.85
CA PRO A 40 3.33 3.62 -30.50
C PRO A 40 4.64 4.41 -30.54
N GLY A 41 5.53 4.14 -29.59
CA GLY A 41 6.80 4.83 -29.38
C GLY A 41 6.68 6.16 -28.63
N VAL A 42 5.46 6.59 -28.25
CA VAL A 42 5.23 7.84 -27.52
C VAL A 42 4.83 7.53 -26.09
N HIS A 43 5.50 8.15 -25.12
CA HIS A 43 5.16 8.04 -23.70
C HIS A 43 4.45 9.27 -23.17
N VAL A 44 3.74 9.10 -22.05
CA VAL A 44 3.06 10.21 -21.38
C VAL A 44 4.11 11.23 -20.90
N GLY A 45 3.84 12.51 -21.16
CA GLY A 45 4.72 13.64 -20.83
C GLY A 45 5.88 13.86 -21.81
N GLU A 46 6.00 13.06 -22.88
CA GLU A 46 7.11 13.18 -23.84
C GLU A 46 7.18 14.57 -24.49
N GLY A 47 8.22 15.34 -24.14
CA GLY A 47 8.48 16.68 -24.68
C GLY A 47 7.50 17.76 -24.25
N ASP A 48 6.72 17.51 -23.20
CA ASP A 48 5.98 18.54 -22.49
C ASP A 48 6.63 18.80 -21.12
N PRO A 49 7.48 19.83 -21.00
CA PRO A 49 8.16 20.12 -19.73
C PRO A 49 7.21 20.61 -18.64
N SER A 50 5.94 20.89 -18.97
CA SER A 50 4.91 21.29 -18.02
C SER A 50 4.01 20.13 -17.58
N PHE A 51 4.24 18.92 -18.10
CA PHE A 51 3.49 17.75 -17.67
C PHE A 51 3.88 17.37 -16.24
N GLU A 52 2.87 17.23 -15.38
CA GLU A 52 3.02 16.80 -14.00
C GLU A 52 2.23 15.50 -13.79
N PHE A 53 2.86 14.51 -13.15
CA PHE A 53 2.21 13.24 -12.82
C PHE A 53 1.36 13.34 -11.55
N LYS A 54 1.57 14.38 -10.74
CA LYS A 54 0.85 14.68 -9.52
C LYS A 54 0.17 16.04 -9.60
N ASP A 55 -1.00 16.15 -8.99
CA ASP A 55 -1.73 17.41 -8.90
C ASP A 55 -1.11 18.39 -7.89
N ASP A 56 -1.73 19.57 -7.78
CA ASP A 56 -1.30 20.63 -6.85
C ASP A 56 -1.28 20.18 -5.38
N LYS A 57 -2.01 19.10 -5.04
CA LYS A 57 -2.04 18.49 -3.71
C LYS A 57 -1.04 17.35 -3.55
N GLN A 58 -0.17 17.15 -4.53
CA GLN A 58 0.78 16.04 -4.62
C GLN A 58 0.12 14.66 -4.70
N CYS A 59 -1.14 14.59 -5.14
CA CYS A 59 -1.81 13.31 -5.42
C CYS A 59 -1.49 12.85 -6.85
N VAL A 60 -1.14 11.58 -7.02
CA VAL A 60 -0.87 10.96 -8.32
C VAL A 60 -2.11 10.97 -9.20
N ARG A 61 -2.01 11.57 -10.39
CA ARG A 61 -3.05 11.52 -11.42
C ARG A 61 -3.14 10.10 -11.99
N PRO A 62 -4.30 9.41 -11.94
CA PRO A 62 -4.48 8.15 -12.62
C PRO A 62 -4.33 8.28 -14.14
N GLN A 63 -3.75 7.25 -14.76
CA GLN A 63 -3.78 7.08 -16.21
C GLN A 63 -5.09 6.41 -16.62
N ALA A 64 -5.85 7.07 -17.48
CA ALA A 64 -7.11 6.58 -18.00
C ALA A 64 -6.92 5.80 -19.32
N ALA A 65 -7.71 4.74 -19.49
CA ALA A 65 -7.79 3.95 -20.71
C ALA A 65 -8.97 4.44 -21.57
N ARG A 66 -8.70 4.87 -22.81
CA ARG A 66 -9.72 5.26 -23.79
C ARG A 66 -10.08 4.09 -24.71
N PHE A 67 -11.36 3.94 -25.00
CA PHE A 67 -11.92 2.94 -25.90
C PHE A 67 -12.78 3.62 -26.97
N ARG A 68 -12.62 3.16 -28.21
CA ARG A 68 -13.26 3.68 -29.41
C ARG A 68 -13.96 2.55 -30.14
N ILE A 69 -14.98 2.88 -30.93
CA ILE A 69 -15.71 1.90 -31.74
C ILE A 69 -15.36 2.12 -33.21
N TYR A 70 -14.97 1.04 -33.89
CA TYR A 70 -14.68 1.05 -35.32
C TYR A 70 -15.68 0.19 -36.07
N GLY A 71 -16.24 0.72 -37.16
CA GLY A 71 -17.13 0.00 -38.06
C GLY A 71 -16.34 -0.79 -39.09
N CYS A 72 -16.80 -2.01 -39.36
CA CYS A 72 -16.21 -2.92 -40.34
C CYS A 72 -17.19 -3.26 -41.46
N ASP A 73 -16.66 -3.47 -42.66
CA ASP A 73 -17.43 -3.97 -43.80
C ASP A 73 -17.80 -5.46 -43.67
N GLU A 74 -18.47 -6.00 -44.68
CA GLU A 74 -18.84 -7.42 -44.77
C GLU A 74 -17.65 -8.38 -44.74
N ASN A 75 -16.47 -7.92 -45.16
CA ASN A 75 -15.27 -8.73 -45.30
C ASN A 75 -14.40 -8.75 -44.04
N GLY A 76 -14.50 -7.75 -43.16
CA GLY A 76 -13.48 -7.59 -42.12
C GLY A 76 -12.87 -6.22 -42.00
N ASN A 77 -12.87 -5.47 -43.09
CA ASN A 77 -11.99 -4.33 -43.19
C ASN A 77 -12.55 -3.19 -42.36
N VAL A 78 -11.67 -2.56 -41.58
CA VAL A 78 -12.00 -1.37 -40.81
C VAL A 78 -12.31 -0.25 -41.79
N VAL A 79 -13.54 0.26 -41.75
CA VAL A 79 -14.00 1.37 -42.59
C VAL A 79 -13.64 2.70 -41.94
N ARG A 80 -14.07 2.89 -40.68
CA ARG A 80 -13.89 4.15 -39.93
C ARG A 80 -14.22 3.99 -38.45
N GLU A 81 -13.79 4.97 -37.64
CA GLU A 81 -14.32 5.17 -36.29
C GLU A 81 -15.80 5.62 -36.37
N ILE A 82 -16.63 5.05 -35.51
CA ILE A 82 -18.04 5.39 -35.32
C ILE A 82 -18.12 6.45 -34.21
N LYS A 83 -18.68 7.62 -34.51
CA LYS A 83 -18.83 8.75 -33.56
C LYS A 83 -20.29 9.19 -33.44
N LEU A 84 -20.68 9.71 -32.28
CA LEU A 84 -22.05 10.17 -31.98
C LEU A 84 -22.44 11.45 -32.75
N THR A 85 -21.50 12.38 -32.87
CA THR A 85 -21.71 13.63 -33.60
C THR A 85 -21.06 13.55 -34.96
N ASP A 86 -21.88 13.57 -36.01
CA ASP A 86 -21.42 13.98 -37.33
C ASP A 86 -21.55 15.50 -37.49
N LYS A 87 -20.60 16.13 -38.18
CA LYS A 87 -20.55 17.59 -38.37
C LYS A 87 -21.80 18.12 -39.10
N ASN A 88 -22.51 17.25 -39.84
CA ASN A 88 -23.56 17.63 -40.78
C ASN A 88 -24.94 16.96 -40.53
N ASN A 89 -25.12 16.22 -39.41
CA ASN A 89 -26.40 15.60 -38.98
C ASN A 89 -27.07 14.63 -39.99
N SER A 90 -26.35 14.04 -40.95
CA SER A 90 -26.90 13.07 -41.93
C SER A 90 -27.00 11.64 -41.39
N VAL A 91 -26.24 11.33 -40.33
CA VAL A 91 -26.21 10.03 -39.65
C VAL A 91 -26.46 10.23 -38.15
N ASP A 92 -27.33 9.40 -37.58
CA ASP A 92 -27.59 9.35 -36.14
C ASP A 92 -27.06 8.02 -35.55
N VAL A 93 -26.28 8.10 -34.48
CA VAL A 93 -25.62 6.93 -33.87
C VAL A 93 -26.01 6.86 -32.41
N ASN A 94 -26.46 5.69 -31.96
CA ASN A 94 -26.65 5.37 -30.54
C ASN A 94 -25.62 4.32 -30.11
N ILE A 95 -24.94 4.61 -29.00
CA ILE A 95 -23.97 3.71 -28.35
C ILE A 95 -24.40 3.51 -26.89
N ASP A 96 -24.57 2.26 -26.49
CA ASP A 96 -24.80 1.87 -25.10
C ASP A 96 -23.64 1.00 -24.61
N TRP A 97 -22.78 1.56 -23.76
CA TRP A 97 -21.63 0.87 -23.17
C TRP A 97 -22.03 0.06 -21.94
N ASN A 98 -21.45 -1.12 -21.79
CA ASN A 98 -21.55 -1.97 -20.61
C ASN A 98 -20.15 -2.42 -20.17
N VAL A 99 -19.85 -2.25 -18.89
CA VAL A 99 -18.54 -2.50 -18.32
C VAL A 99 -18.69 -3.27 -17.02
N VAL A 100 -17.86 -4.29 -16.84
CA VAL A 100 -17.73 -5.01 -15.57
C VAL A 100 -16.28 -4.92 -15.13
N LEU A 101 -16.01 -4.35 -13.96
CA LEU A 101 -14.71 -4.40 -13.30
C LEU A 101 -14.76 -5.36 -12.12
N ALA A 102 -13.70 -6.15 -11.94
CA ALA A 102 -13.62 -7.06 -10.81
C ALA A 102 -12.18 -7.23 -10.28
N ASN A 103 -12.09 -7.54 -8.99
CA ASN A 103 -10.90 -7.99 -8.30
C ASN A 103 -11.19 -9.32 -7.59
N LYS A 104 -10.43 -10.37 -7.94
CA LYS A 104 -10.58 -11.70 -7.34
C LYS A 104 -9.33 -12.17 -6.58
N LYS A 105 -8.36 -11.28 -6.34
CA LYS A 105 -7.10 -11.64 -5.69
C LYS A 105 -7.28 -12.35 -4.35
N ALA A 106 -8.19 -11.86 -3.51
CA ALA A 106 -8.42 -12.41 -2.18
C ALA A 106 -9.08 -13.79 -2.22
N GLU A 107 -9.89 -14.06 -3.25
CA GLU A 107 -10.55 -15.35 -3.44
C GLU A 107 -9.63 -16.40 -4.07
N HIS A 108 -8.61 -15.99 -4.80
CA HIS A 108 -7.80 -16.89 -5.63
C HIS A 108 -6.81 -17.78 -4.84
N THR A 109 -6.12 -18.68 -5.55
CA THR A 109 -4.95 -19.40 -5.04
C THR A 109 -3.79 -18.46 -4.71
N GLN A 110 -2.94 -18.88 -3.78
CA GLN A 110 -1.66 -18.25 -3.51
C GLN A 110 -0.76 -18.30 -4.76
N PHE A 111 0.06 -17.26 -4.93
CA PHE A 111 1.10 -17.23 -5.94
C PHE A 111 2.42 -17.75 -5.36
N GLN A 112 2.95 -18.84 -5.91
CA GLN A 112 4.20 -19.47 -5.46
C GLN A 112 5.29 -19.48 -6.55
N GLY A 113 5.12 -18.66 -7.59
CA GLY A 113 5.92 -18.74 -8.81
C GLY A 113 5.27 -19.62 -9.89
N ILE A 114 5.66 -19.39 -11.15
CA ILE A 114 5.06 -20.08 -12.30
C ILE A 114 5.30 -21.60 -12.26
N ASN A 115 6.46 -22.04 -11.78
CA ASN A 115 6.85 -23.46 -11.76
C ASN A 115 6.15 -24.25 -10.63
N GLU A 116 5.73 -23.55 -9.58
CA GLU A 116 5.04 -24.17 -8.44
C GLU A 116 3.51 -23.99 -8.50
N TYR A 117 3.02 -23.18 -9.44
CA TYR A 117 1.59 -22.91 -9.59
C TYR A 117 0.80 -24.19 -9.85
N LYS A 118 -0.26 -24.37 -9.07
CA LYS A 118 -1.24 -25.44 -9.21
C LYS A 118 -2.64 -24.83 -9.17
N PRO A 119 -3.54 -25.15 -10.13
CA PRO A 119 -4.92 -24.67 -10.10
C PRO A 119 -5.66 -24.98 -8.79
N ASP A 120 -5.38 -26.15 -8.20
CA ASP A 120 -5.91 -26.59 -6.90
C ASP A 120 -4.91 -26.38 -5.75
N GLY A 121 -4.00 -25.41 -5.91
CA GLY A 121 -3.02 -25.05 -4.90
C GLY A 121 -3.64 -24.40 -3.65
N PRO A 122 -2.80 -24.09 -2.64
CA PRO A 122 -3.24 -23.38 -1.44
C PRO A 122 -4.02 -22.11 -1.80
N LYS A 123 -5.16 -21.91 -1.14
CA LYS A 123 -5.99 -20.70 -1.34
C LYS A 123 -5.46 -19.56 -0.49
N ARG A 124 -5.53 -18.32 -1.00
CA ARG A 124 -5.53 -17.14 -0.11
C ARG A 124 -6.79 -17.18 0.73
N ASN A 125 -6.73 -16.72 1.97
CA ASN A 125 -7.83 -16.79 2.92
C ASN A 125 -8.35 -18.23 3.04
N ALA A 126 -7.45 -19.21 3.22
CA ALA A 126 -7.84 -20.62 3.29
C ALA A 126 -8.73 -20.92 4.49
N ASP A 127 -8.59 -20.13 5.55
CA ASP A 127 -9.34 -20.16 6.80
C ASP A 127 -10.63 -19.31 6.76
N TRP A 128 -10.99 -18.75 5.60
CA TRP A 128 -12.22 -17.97 5.46
C TRP A 128 -13.47 -18.82 5.77
N PRO A 129 -14.26 -18.48 6.81
CA PRO A 129 -15.32 -19.36 7.31
C PRO A 129 -16.65 -19.20 6.56
N TYR A 130 -16.68 -18.38 5.51
CA TYR A 130 -17.86 -17.90 4.81
C TYR A 130 -17.84 -18.26 3.32
N ASP A 131 -18.86 -17.85 2.56
CA ASP A 131 -18.85 -18.06 1.11
C ASP A 131 -17.67 -17.29 0.49
N ARG A 132 -16.82 -17.98 -0.28
CA ARG A 132 -15.65 -17.39 -0.92
C ARG A 132 -16.02 -16.31 -1.94
N SER A 133 -17.24 -16.34 -2.49
CA SER A 133 -17.74 -15.26 -3.36
C SER A 133 -17.70 -13.88 -2.69
N THR A 134 -17.74 -13.84 -1.35
CA THR A 134 -17.65 -12.60 -0.55
C THR A 134 -16.25 -11.96 -0.53
N LEU A 135 -15.21 -12.70 -0.97
CA LEU A 135 -13.85 -12.18 -1.15
C LEU A 135 -13.65 -11.51 -2.52
N MET A 136 -14.61 -11.62 -3.43
CA MET A 136 -14.56 -10.99 -4.74
C MET A 136 -15.19 -9.60 -4.68
N ALA A 137 -14.54 -8.61 -5.30
CA ALA A 137 -15.12 -7.30 -5.54
C ALA A 137 -15.52 -7.18 -7.00
N ILE A 138 -16.81 -7.09 -7.31
CA ILE A 138 -17.33 -7.03 -8.69
C ILE A 138 -18.31 -5.87 -8.80
N SER A 139 -18.19 -5.06 -9.86
CA SER A 139 -19.11 -3.95 -10.14
C SER A 139 -19.38 -3.85 -11.64
N GLU A 140 -20.66 -3.79 -12.00
CA GLU A 140 -21.13 -3.62 -13.38
C GLU A 140 -21.82 -2.26 -13.52
N GLN A 141 -21.49 -1.52 -14.59
CA GLN A 141 -22.08 -0.23 -14.90
C GLN A 141 -22.34 -0.11 -16.41
N SER A 142 -23.30 0.74 -16.77
CA SER A 142 -23.60 1.08 -18.15
C SER A 142 -23.78 2.58 -18.34
N LEU A 143 -23.41 3.08 -19.52
CA LEU A 143 -23.65 4.47 -19.97
C LEU A 143 -24.22 4.46 -21.39
N SER A 144 -25.24 5.28 -21.62
CA SER A 144 -25.87 5.44 -22.93
C SER A 144 -25.51 6.78 -23.54
N SER A 145 -25.41 6.86 -24.86
CA SER A 145 -25.33 8.12 -25.59
C SER A 145 -26.48 9.08 -25.26
N ASN A 146 -27.64 8.57 -24.83
CA ASN A 146 -28.75 9.38 -24.37
C ASN A 146 -28.45 10.17 -23.08
N ASP A 147 -27.50 9.72 -22.26
CA ASP A 147 -27.12 10.41 -21.01
C ASP A 147 -26.48 11.77 -21.30
N LEU A 148 -25.87 11.95 -22.48
CA LEU A 148 -25.30 13.23 -22.94
C LEU A 148 -26.36 14.35 -23.08
N LYS A 149 -27.65 13.99 -23.18
CA LYS A 149 -28.75 14.97 -23.23
C LYS A 149 -28.95 15.67 -21.89
N ASN A 150 -28.61 15.00 -20.78
CA ASN A 150 -28.87 15.46 -19.42
C ASN A 150 -27.62 15.99 -18.72
N THR A 151 -26.43 15.51 -19.11
CA THR A 151 -25.15 15.93 -18.53
C THR A 151 -24.07 16.01 -19.59
N LYS A 152 -23.19 17.02 -19.50
CA LYS A 152 -22.09 17.21 -20.45
C LYS A 152 -21.00 16.14 -20.36
N ILE A 153 -20.88 15.49 -19.20
CA ILE A 153 -19.87 14.47 -18.90
C ILE A 153 -20.56 13.32 -18.11
N PRO A 154 -21.31 12.43 -18.78
CA PRO A 154 -21.90 11.28 -18.12
C PRO A 154 -20.83 10.42 -17.45
N THR A 155 -21.03 10.13 -16.16
CA THR A 155 -20.06 9.41 -15.33
C THR A 155 -20.76 8.38 -14.46
N LYS A 156 -20.16 7.20 -14.30
CA LYS A 156 -20.58 6.16 -13.35
C LYS A 156 -19.38 5.63 -12.59
N GLU A 157 -19.55 5.38 -11.30
CA GLU A 157 -18.51 4.84 -10.43
C GLU A 157 -18.70 3.33 -10.25
N PHE A 158 -17.59 2.59 -10.25
CA PHE A 158 -17.54 1.17 -9.94
C PHE A 158 -17.28 1.01 -8.45
N LYS A 159 -18.35 0.85 -7.68
CA LYS A 159 -18.29 0.54 -6.27
C LYS A 159 -18.63 -0.92 -6.07
N ALA A 160 -17.78 -1.62 -5.35
CA ALA A 160 -17.97 -3.00 -4.93
C ALA A 160 -17.94 -3.07 -3.40
N GLN A 161 -18.26 -4.22 -2.83
CA GLN A 161 -18.08 -4.47 -1.41
C GLN A 161 -17.12 -5.63 -1.20
N VAL A 162 -16.20 -5.47 -0.24
CA VAL A 162 -15.44 -6.59 0.32
C VAL A 162 -16.03 -6.87 1.69
N TYR A 163 -16.56 -8.07 1.87
CA TYR A 163 -17.28 -8.39 3.10
C TYR A 163 -16.34 -8.93 4.18
N ARG A 164 -16.66 -8.61 5.44
CA ARG A 164 -15.99 -9.19 6.61
C ARG A 164 -16.66 -10.48 7.07
N THR A 165 -17.94 -10.64 6.73
CA THR A 165 -18.75 -11.83 6.99
C THR A 165 -19.73 -12.09 5.84
N ASN A 166 -20.54 -13.16 5.92
CA ASN A 166 -21.66 -13.35 4.99
C ASN A 166 -22.80 -12.30 5.15
N ASP A 167 -22.74 -11.39 6.13
CA ASP A 167 -23.71 -10.31 6.26
C ASP A 167 -23.38 -9.19 5.27
N PRO A 168 -24.28 -8.83 4.33
CA PRO A 168 -24.08 -7.72 3.41
C PRO A 168 -23.84 -6.37 4.11
N LYS A 169 -24.24 -6.22 5.37
CA LYS A 169 -23.98 -4.99 6.15
C LYS A 169 -22.56 -4.89 6.71
N SER A 170 -21.79 -5.98 6.66
CA SER A 170 -20.38 -6.02 7.10
C SER A 170 -19.40 -5.50 6.05
N GLY A 171 -19.89 -5.19 4.84
CA GLY A 171 -19.10 -4.81 3.68
C GLY A 171 -18.36 -3.49 3.86
N HIS A 172 -17.07 -3.49 3.51
CA HIS A 172 -16.33 -2.27 3.22
C HIS A 172 -16.53 -1.91 1.74
N GLU A 173 -16.95 -0.66 1.47
CA GLU A 173 -17.04 -0.17 0.08
C GLU A 173 -15.64 -0.04 -0.51
N LEU A 174 -15.39 -0.76 -1.60
CA LEU A 174 -14.17 -0.70 -2.38
C LEU A 174 -14.45 0.02 -3.71
N TYR A 175 -13.74 1.11 -3.96
CA TYR A 175 -13.84 1.88 -5.20
C TYR A 175 -12.88 1.29 -6.24
N LEU A 176 -13.40 0.61 -7.26
CA LEU A 176 -12.62 -0.01 -8.34
C LEU A 176 -12.31 0.96 -9.48
N GLY A 177 -13.01 2.10 -9.55
CA GLY A 177 -12.79 3.10 -10.59
C GLY A 177 -14.05 3.84 -11.03
N LYS A 178 -13.98 4.49 -12.19
CA LYS A 178 -15.14 5.13 -12.85
C LYS A 178 -15.04 5.04 -14.36
N MET A 179 -16.20 5.11 -15.02
CA MET A 179 -16.33 5.24 -16.47
C MET A 179 -16.91 6.61 -16.83
N ILE A 180 -16.41 7.20 -17.92
CA ILE A 180 -16.86 8.49 -18.46
C ILE A 180 -17.18 8.30 -19.94
N LEU A 181 -18.34 8.79 -20.38
CA LEU A 181 -18.72 8.86 -21.78
C LEU A 181 -18.34 10.22 -22.37
N GLU A 182 -17.57 10.20 -23.46
CA GLU A 182 -17.18 11.42 -24.17
C GLU A 182 -18.26 11.89 -25.14
N GLN A 183 -18.16 13.16 -25.56
CA GLN A 183 -19.14 13.79 -26.45
C GLN A 183 -19.18 13.10 -27.83
N GLU A 184 -18.03 12.60 -28.28
CA GLU A 184 -17.87 11.89 -29.53
C GLU A 184 -18.32 10.43 -29.46
N GLY A 185 -18.58 9.88 -28.26
CA GLY A 185 -19.05 8.51 -28.04
C GLY A 185 -18.01 7.51 -27.54
N SER A 186 -16.74 7.90 -27.48
CA SER A 186 -15.67 7.09 -26.90
C SER A 186 -15.84 6.95 -25.39
N LEU A 187 -15.32 5.86 -24.84
CA LEU A 187 -15.42 5.53 -23.42
C LEU A 187 -14.07 5.70 -22.73
N ILE A 188 -14.05 6.33 -21.56
CA ILE A 188 -12.88 6.45 -20.70
C ILE A 188 -13.09 5.60 -19.45
N ILE A 189 -12.10 4.77 -19.11
CA ILE A 189 -12.02 4.03 -17.86
C ILE A 189 -10.88 4.57 -17.02
N ILE A 190 -11.18 4.93 -15.77
CA ILE A 190 -10.21 5.34 -14.75
C ILE A 190 -10.24 4.31 -13.63
N GLY A 191 -9.07 3.85 -13.20
CA GLY A 191 -8.92 2.84 -12.16
C GLY A 191 -9.21 3.33 -10.74
N GLY A 192 -8.91 2.46 -9.77
CA GLY A 192 -8.99 2.74 -8.35
C GLY A 192 -8.06 3.87 -7.88
N LYS A 193 -8.17 4.19 -6.59
CA LYS A 193 -7.44 5.27 -5.91
C LYS A 193 -6.11 4.82 -5.29
N GLY A 194 -5.71 3.56 -5.48
CA GLY A 194 -4.54 2.95 -4.87
C GLY A 194 -4.70 2.65 -3.39
N LYS A 195 -5.93 2.38 -2.94
CA LYS A 195 -6.25 2.00 -1.56
C LYS A 195 -6.14 0.48 -1.38
N SER A 196 -5.43 0.11 -0.32
CA SER A 196 -5.32 -1.28 0.14
C SER A 196 -5.58 -1.34 1.65
N GLY A 197 -6.11 -2.45 2.14
CA GLY A 197 -6.43 -2.62 3.55
C GLY A 197 -6.72 -4.07 3.91
N SER A 198 -7.11 -4.32 5.16
CA SER A 198 -7.46 -5.65 5.66
C SER A 198 -8.93 -5.75 6.09
N ILE A 199 -9.57 -6.89 5.83
CA ILE A 199 -10.90 -7.26 6.32
C ILE A 199 -10.88 -7.93 7.68
N LYS A 200 -9.74 -8.50 8.10
CA LYS A 200 -9.57 -8.99 9.47
C LYS A 200 -9.58 -7.75 10.35
N GLU A 201 -10.47 -7.74 11.32
CA GLU A 201 -10.52 -6.68 12.31
C GLU A 201 -9.25 -6.70 13.13
N GLY A 202 -8.27 -5.95 12.64
CA GLY A 202 -7.65 -4.99 13.51
C GLY A 202 -8.65 -3.91 13.85
N CYS A 203 -8.64 -3.46 15.11
CA CYS A 203 -8.87 -2.07 15.42
C CYS A 203 -8.29 -1.22 14.28
N ILE A 204 -9.16 -0.64 13.46
CA ILE A 204 -8.82 0.65 12.89
C ILE A 204 -8.94 1.55 14.11
N VAL A 205 -7.84 2.09 14.63
CA VAL A 205 -7.96 3.21 15.55
C VAL A 205 -8.56 4.36 14.75
N TYR A 206 -9.89 4.45 14.70
CA TYR A 206 -10.63 5.54 14.08
C TYR A 206 -10.48 6.77 14.98
N LEU A 207 -9.39 7.52 14.83
CA LEU A 207 -9.43 8.94 15.19
C LEU A 207 -10.24 9.65 14.10
N ARG A 208 -11.53 9.82 14.36
CA ARG A 208 -12.49 10.50 13.48
C ARG A 208 -12.32 12.01 13.65
N ILE A 209 -11.34 12.59 12.97
CA ILE A 209 -11.18 14.05 12.88
C ILE A 209 -12.36 14.63 12.07
N TYR A 210 -13.36 15.18 12.76
CA TYR A 210 -14.39 16.00 12.13
C TYR A 210 -13.79 17.37 11.75
N ARG A 211 -13.29 17.53 10.52
CA ARG A 211 -12.87 18.86 10.05
C ARG A 211 -14.05 19.70 9.58
N ARG A 212 -14.37 20.75 10.34
CA ARG A 212 -15.24 21.86 9.88
C ARG A 212 -14.48 22.99 9.16
N PHE A 213 -13.19 22.79 8.84
CA PHE A 213 -12.38 23.73 8.05
C PHE A 213 -11.57 23.01 6.96
N ALA A 214 -12.25 22.50 5.93
CA ALA A 214 -11.72 22.35 4.57
C ALA A 214 -12.91 22.17 3.62
N ARG A 215 -12.97 22.94 2.53
CA ARG A 215 -13.93 22.71 1.43
C ARG A 215 -13.49 21.52 0.55
N ILE A 216 -13.14 20.38 1.16
CA ILE A 216 -12.62 19.19 0.47
C ILE A 216 -13.33 17.95 1.03
N ASN A 217 -13.92 17.15 0.13
CA ASN A 217 -14.81 16.02 0.40
C ASN A 217 -14.08 14.68 0.67
N ASP A 218 -12.87 14.68 1.22
CA ASP A 218 -12.11 13.42 1.44
C ASP A 218 -11.83 13.14 2.91
N SER A 219 -12.26 11.96 3.35
CA SER A 219 -12.07 11.46 4.71
C SER A 219 -10.62 11.02 4.90
N CYS A 220 -9.95 11.63 5.87
CA CYS A 220 -8.56 11.35 6.21
C CYS A 220 -8.51 10.51 7.49
N TYR A 221 -8.15 9.24 7.36
CA TYR A 221 -8.06 8.29 8.48
C TYR A 221 -6.61 8.17 8.97
N ILE A 222 -6.40 8.13 10.30
CA ILE A 222 -5.22 7.51 10.89
C ILE A 222 -5.56 6.03 10.98
N VAL A 223 -4.79 5.19 10.28
CA VAL A 223 -4.94 3.74 10.37
C VAL A 223 -3.75 3.23 11.19
N ILE A 224 -3.92 3.16 12.51
CA ILE A 224 -3.23 2.13 13.29
C ILE A 224 -3.99 0.87 12.93
N SER A 225 -3.52 0.14 11.92
CA SER A 225 -4.09 -1.16 11.58
C SER A 225 -3.53 -2.14 12.59
N THR A 226 -4.36 -2.63 13.50
CA THR A 226 -4.09 -3.88 14.19
C THR A 226 -4.54 -5.10 13.34
N GLY A 227 -4.75 -4.88 12.04
CA GLY A 227 -5.13 -5.89 11.05
C GLY A 227 -3.93 -6.75 10.64
N ALA A 228 -4.19 -7.79 9.85
CA ALA A 228 -3.13 -8.70 9.39
C ALA A 228 -1.95 -7.90 8.79
N TYR A 229 -0.74 -8.11 9.30
CA TYR A 229 0.44 -7.47 8.72
C TYR A 229 0.73 -8.04 7.34
N ILE A 230 1.39 -7.25 6.50
CA ILE A 230 2.05 -7.80 5.32
C ILE A 230 3.30 -8.52 5.82
N THR A 231 3.37 -9.82 5.57
CA THR A 231 4.49 -10.69 5.95
C THR A 231 5.07 -11.42 4.75
N HIS A 232 4.51 -11.18 3.55
CA HIS A 232 4.91 -11.84 2.32
C HIS A 232 4.61 -10.93 1.12
N TYR A 233 5.51 -10.89 0.13
CA TYR A 233 5.37 -9.99 -1.03
C TYR A 233 4.05 -10.17 -1.82
N ALA A 234 3.62 -11.43 -2.06
CA ALA A 234 2.41 -11.71 -2.86
C ALA A 234 1.15 -12.18 -2.09
N ASN A 235 1.28 -12.85 -0.94
CA ASN A 235 0.19 -13.63 -0.34
C ASN A 235 -0.06 -13.18 1.10
N ASN A 236 -0.91 -12.18 1.28
CA ASN A 236 -1.30 -11.70 2.59
C ASN A 236 -2.79 -11.97 2.80
N ASP A 237 -3.09 -12.90 3.69
CA ASP A 237 -4.47 -13.24 4.01
C ASP A 237 -5.18 -12.04 4.63
N TYR A 238 -6.47 -11.95 4.33
CA TYR A 238 -7.41 -10.91 4.72
C TYR A 238 -7.13 -9.52 4.12
N TRP A 239 -6.21 -9.38 3.17
CA TRP A 239 -6.00 -8.11 2.48
C TRP A 239 -6.93 -7.93 1.27
N TYR A 240 -7.19 -6.68 0.93
CA TYR A 240 -7.81 -6.24 -0.32
C TYR A 240 -7.02 -5.06 -0.90
N ASP A 241 -7.15 -4.86 -2.22
CA ASP A 241 -6.69 -3.67 -2.92
C ASP A 241 -7.71 -3.27 -4.00
N ASP A 242 -7.54 -2.08 -4.58
CA ASP A 242 -8.44 -1.54 -5.59
C ASP A 242 -7.92 -1.64 -7.04
N THR A 243 -6.97 -2.55 -7.28
CA THR A 243 -6.66 -2.96 -8.66
C THR A 243 -7.79 -3.84 -9.19
N SER A 244 -7.92 -3.96 -10.51
CA SER A 244 -8.99 -4.77 -11.12
C SER A 244 -8.63 -5.13 -12.55
N ASP A 245 -9.38 -6.04 -13.14
CA ASP A 245 -9.49 -6.14 -14.59
C ASP A 245 -10.95 -6.36 -14.98
N GLY A 246 -11.28 -6.16 -16.25
CA GLY A 246 -12.66 -6.33 -16.65
C GLY A 246 -12.98 -6.13 -18.11
N SER A 247 -14.21 -6.52 -18.45
CA SER A 247 -14.70 -6.56 -19.82
C SER A 247 -15.40 -5.26 -20.21
N ILE A 248 -15.16 -4.81 -21.44
CA ILE A 248 -15.81 -3.67 -22.09
C ILE A 248 -16.62 -4.17 -23.29
N ASP A 249 -17.91 -3.86 -23.31
CA ASP A 249 -18.81 -4.20 -24.40
C ASP A 249 -19.72 -3.02 -24.75
N ALA A 250 -20.36 -3.08 -25.93
CA ALA A 250 -21.27 -2.04 -26.39
C ALA A 250 -22.43 -2.61 -27.22
N ASN A 251 -23.55 -1.89 -27.24
CA ASN A 251 -24.57 -2.01 -28.27
C ASN A 251 -24.53 -0.77 -29.17
N VAL A 252 -24.45 -0.98 -30.48
CA VAL A 252 -24.34 0.12 -31.46
C VAL A 252 -25.49 0.05 -32.44
N THR A 253 -26.18 1.18 -32.63
CA THR A 253 -27.21 1.36 -33.65
C THR A 253 -26.87 2.58 -34.49
N ILE A 254 -26.88 2.42 -35.81
CA ILE A 254 -26.63 3.50 -36.78
C ILE A 254 -27.90 3.73 -37.58
N THR A 255 -28.30 4.99 -37.72
CA THR A 255 -29.43 5.41 -38.55
C THR A 255 -28.92 6.31 -39.66
N VAL A 256 -28.96 5.82 -40.89
CA VAL A 256 -28.61 6.58 -42.12
C VAL A 256 -29.89 6.79 -42.91
N ASN A 257 -30.21 8.03 -43.31
CA ASN A 257 -31.40 8.32 -44.13
C ASN A 257 -32.72 7.72 -43.57
N LYS A 258 -32.90 7.76 -42.23
CA LYS A 258 -34.03 7.19 -41.48
C LYS A 258 -34.14 5.65 -41.49
N GLN A 259 -33.12 4.95 -41.97
CA GLN A 259 -33.00 3.49 -41.87
C GLN A 259 -32.04 3.15 -40.73
N SER A 260 -32.56 2.52 -39.68
CA SER A 260 -31.77 2.10 -38.52
C SER A 260 -31.27 0.67 -38.66
N LYS A 261 -30.00 0.47 -38.33
CA LYS A 261 -29.31 -0.83 -38.34
C LYS A 261 -28.60 -1.04 -37.01
N LYS A 262 -28.93 -2.12 -36.31
CA LYS A 262 -28.18 -2.57 -35.13
C LYS A 262 -26.96 -3.37 -35.61
N LEU A 263 -25.78 -2.99 -35.14
CA LEU A 263 -24.54 -3.66 -35.51
C LEU A 263 -24.19 -4.76 -34.50
N LYS A 264 -23.55 -5.82 -34.99
CA LYS A 264 -22.98 -6.88 -34.15
C LYS A 264 -21.53 -6.56 -33.82
N ASN A 265 -21.14 -6.76 -32.56
CA ASN A 265 -19.74 -6.78 -32.15
C ASN A 265 -19.06 -8.04 -32.74
N ARG A 266 -18.19 -7.88 -33.73
CA ARG A 266 -17.63 -9.01 -34.49
C ARG A 266 -16.49 -9.71 -33.76
N GLU A 267 -15.68 -8.97 -32.98
CA GLU A 267 -14.46 -9.48 -32.31
C GLU A 267 -14.70 -9.81 -30.83
N GLY A 268 -15.93 -9.67 -30.33
CA GLY A 268 -16.25 -9.91 -28.91
C GLY A 268 -15.85 -8.73 -27.99
N LYS A 269 -15.75 -8.96 -26.69
CA LYS A 269 -15.50 -7.88 -25.71
C LYS A 269 -14.05 -7.39 -25.74
N SER A 270 -13.85 -6.10 -25.52
CA SER A 270 -12.52 -5.56 -25.18
C SER A 270 -12.25 -5.76 -23.69
N TRP A 271 -11.03 -5.50 -23.25
CA TRP A 271 -10.64 -5.66 -21.85
C TRP A 271 -9.81 -4.49 -21.34
N VAL A 272 -9.93 -4.20 -20.06
CA VAL A 272 -9.10 -3.22 -19.35
C VAL A 272 -8.36 -3.89 -18.20
N LEU A 273 -7.06 -3.61 -18.07
CA LEU A 273 -6.26 -3.91 -16.89
C LEU A 273 -6.14 -2.61 -16.07
N VAL A 274 -6.47 -2.67 -14.78
CA VAL A 274 -6.26 -1.57 -13.83
C VAL A 274 -5.05 -1.93 -12.97
N ALA A 275 -3.91 -1.33 -13.29
CA ALA A 275 -2.60 -1.69 -12.75
C ALA A 275 -1.97 -0.59 -11.89
N PRO A 276 -0.87 -0.89 -11.17
CA PRO A 276 -0.06 0.12 -10.49
C PRO A 276 0.44 1.25 -11.42
N PRO A 277 0.83 2.42 -10.87
CA PRO A 277 1.44 3.49 -11.64
C PRO A 277 2.73 3.03 -12.35
N LYS A 278 3.06 3.68 -13.47
CA LYS A 278 4.36 3.54 -14.14
C LYS A 278 5.24 4.71 -13.73
N TYR A 279 6.18 4.47 -12.83
CA TYR A 279 7.03 5.54 -12.29
C TYR A 279 8.13 5.98 -13.24
N ALA A 280 8.41 5.24 -14.32
CA ALA A 280 9.33 5.64 -15.36
C ALA A 280 8.67 5.55 -16.76
N PRO A 281 7.71 6.44 -17.09
CA PRO A 281 6.88 6.33 -18.28
C PRO A 281 7.69 6.28 -19.59
N GLY A 282 8.80 7.00 -19.68
CA GLY A 282 9.69 7.04 -20.86
C GLY A 282 10.74 5.93 -20.94
N ILE A 283 10.68 4.95 -20.04
CA ILE A 283 11.61 3.81 -20.03
C ILE A 283 10.83 2.54 -20.40
N PRO A 284 11.10 1.92 -21.56
CA PRO A 284 10.44 0.70 -21.97
C PRO A 284 11.06 -0.53 -21.31
N ASN A 285 10.27 -1.61 -21.22
CA ASN A 285 10.76 -2.92 -20.80
C ASN A 285 11.52 -3.60 -21.95
N ILE A 286 12.53 -4.43 -21.65
CA ILE A 286 13.28 -5.21 -22.67
C ILE A 286 12.34 -6.14 -23.43
N VAL A 287 11.40 -6.74 -22.70
CA VAL A 287 10.27 -7.48 -23.25
C VAL A 287 9.00 -6.82 -22.75
N SER A 288 8.21 -6.29 -23.67
CA SER A 288 6.93 -5.67 -23.35
C SER A 288 5.80 -6.69 -23.38
N LEU A 289 4.67 -6.36 -22.74
CA LEU A 289 3.49 -7.20 -22.76
C LEU A 289 2.97 -7.40 -24.19
N TYR A 290 3.05 -6.37 -25.04
CA TYR A 290 2.75 -6.48 -26.47
C TYR A 290 3.55 -7.62 -27.14
N GLN A 291 4.87 -7.67 -26.88
CA GLN A 291 5.75 -8.63 -27.52
C GLN A 291 5.43 -10.07 -27.11
N ILE A 292 5.12 -10.29 -25.83
CA ILE A 292 4.71 -11.62 -25.34
C ILE A 292 3.41 -12.06 -25.97
N ILE A 293 2.38 -11.22 -25.94
CA ILE A 293 1.06 -11.61 -26.45
C ILE A 293 1.16 -11.92 -27.95
N TRP A 294 1.87 -11.08 -28.71
CA TRP A 294 2.12 -11.32 -30.13
C TRP A 294 2.79 -12.67 -30.37
N GLU A 295 3.87 -12.98 -29.64
CA GLU A 295 4.60 -14.24 -29.81
C GLU A 295 3.79 -15.46 -29.36
N THR A 296 2.95 -15.32 -28.33
CA THR A 296 2.04 -16.37 -27.88
C THR A 296 0.96 -16.71 -28.91
N GLN A 297 0.38 -15.69 -29.58
CA GLN A 297 -0.61 -15.92 -30.64
C GLN A 297 0.06 -16.36 -31.96
N HIS A 298 1.26 -15.83 -32.25
CA HIS A 298 2.02 -16.03 -33.49
C HIS A 298 3.44 -16.59 -33.26
N PRO A 299 3.58 -17.81 -32.70
CA PRO A 299 4.89 -18.38 -32.35
C PRO A 299 5.80 -18.67 -33.57
N ASN A 300 5.21 -18.77 -34.77
CA ASN A 300 5.89 -19.03 -36.04
C ASN A 300 5.96 -17.79 -36.95
N ASP A 301 6.09 -16.60 -36.36
CA ASP A 301 6.27 -15.36 -37.13
C ASP A 301 7.60 -15.37 -37.90
N HIS A 302 7.54 -15.74 -39.18
CA HIS A 302 8.69 -15.86 -40.09
C HIS A 302 8.94 -14.59 -40.92
N ARG A 303 8.33 -13.46 -40.56
CA ARG A 303 8.56 -12.19 -41.27
C ARG A 303 10.06 -11.87 -41.35
N GLU A 304 10.44 -11.23 -42.45
CA GLU A 304 11.81 -10.75 -42.64
C GLU A 304 12.17 -9.76 -41.53
N VAL A 305 13.39 -9.87 -41.00
CA VAL A 305 13.86 -9.02 -39.90
C VAL A 305 14.12 -7.62 -40.42
N GLU A 306 13.53 -6.62 -39.77
CA GLU A 306 13.75 -5.22 -40.08
C GLU A 306 14.36 -4.50 -38.86
N TYR A 307 15.43 -3.76 -39.08
CA TYR A 307 16.23 -3.18 -38.01
C TYR A 307 15.44 -2.26 -37.09
N TYR A 308 14.67 -1.30 -37.64
CA TYR A 308 13.94 -0.31 -36.84
C TYR A 308 12.73 -0.90 -36.10
N ARG A 309 12.09 -1.91 -36.68
CA ARG A 309 10.94 -2.61 -36.11
C ARG A 309 11.34 -3.63 -35.05
N ASP A 310 12.37 -4.44 -35.31
CA ASP A 310 12.62 -5.66 -34.55
C ASP A 310 13.86 -5.60 -33.64
N ILE A 311 14.89 -4.84 -34.02
CA ILE A 311 16.20 -4.87 -33.36
C ILE A 311 16.45 -3.61 -32.52
N ARG A 312 16.29 -2.44 -33.15
CA ARG A 312 16.52 -1.13 -32.52
C ARG A 312 15.70 -0.90 -31.24
N PRO A 313 14.46 -1.39 -31.07
CA PRO A 313 13.73 -1.25 -29.81
C PRO A 313 14.38 -1.99 -28.63
N ILE A 314 15.01 -3.15 -28.86
CA ILE A 314 15.72 -3.91 -27.82
C ILE A 314 16.91 -3.11 -27.29
N PHE A 315 17.67 -2.49 -28.20
CA PHE A 315 18.79 -1.62 -27.87
C PHE A 315 18.35 -0.32 -27.18
N ASP A 316 17.17 0.19 -27.53
CA ASP A 316 16.56 1.34 -26.83
C ASP A 316 16.28 1.00 -25.37
N ALA A 317 15.58 -0.11 -25.13
CA ALA A 317 15.18 -0.54 -23.80
C ALA A 317 16.39 -0.77 -22.88
N ILE A 318 17.41 -1.50 -23.34
CA ILE A 318 18.58 -1.80 -22.51
C ILE A 318 19.38 -0.54 -22.14
N CYS A 319 19.46 0.44 -23.06
CA CYS A 319 20.14 1.70 -22.79
C CYS A 319 19.31 2.61 -21.87
N ARG A 320 17.98 2.65 -22.02
CA ARG A 320 17.12 3.49 -21.17
C ARG A 320 16.96 2.93 -19.75
N ILE A 321 16.91 1.61 -19.59
CA ILE A 321 16.88 0.96 -18.26
C ILE A 321 18.10 1.32 -17.41
N SER A 322 19.23 1.67 -18.03
CA SER A 322 20.43 2.13 -17.30
C SER A 322 20.20 3.33 -16.39
N TRP A 323 19.14 4.11 -16.59
CA TRP A 323 18.78 5.25 -15.75
C TRP A 323 18.04 4.88 -14.47
N VAL A 324 17.56 3.64 -14.39
CA VAL A 324 16.72 3.15 -13.28
C VAL A 324 17.27 1.87 -12.64
N ASN A 325 18.37 1.34 -13.17
CA ASN A 325 19.02 0.14 -12.67
C ASN A 325 20.56 0.30 -12.72
N LYS A 326 21.20 0.14 -11.56
CA LYS A 326 22.63 0.35 -11.39
C LYS A 326 23.47 -0.67 -12.17
N GLN A 327 23.03 -1.92 -12.25
CA GLN A 327 23.75 -2.98 -12.97
C GLN A 327 23.77 -2.70 -14.48
N ALA A 328 22.62 -2.33 -15.05
CA ALA A 328 22.52 -1.92 -16.45
C ALA A 328 23.40 -0.70 -16.76
N PHE A 329 23.50 0.26 -15.83
CA PHE A 329 24.36 1.45 -15.99
C PHE A 329 25.85 1.14 -16.18
N ILE A 330 26.36 0.07 -15.57
CA ILE A 330 27.79 -0.27 -15.67
C ILE A 330 28.18 -0.56 -17.13
N GLY A 331 27.31 -1.23 -17.90
CA GLY A 331 27.56 -1.63 -19.28
C GLY A 331 26.92 -0.73 -20.35
N HIS A 332 25.71 -0.22 -20.09
CA HIS A 332 24.86 0.46 -21.10
C HIS A 332 24.63 1.95 -20.82
N GLY A 333 25.15 2.47 -19.70
CA GLY A 333 25.09 3.89 -19.36
C GLY A 333 25.80 4.78 -20.38
N ILE A 334 25.54 6.08 -20.34
CA ILE A 334 26.18 7.05 -21.24
C ILE A 334 27.73 6.94 -21.17
N TYR A 335 28.39 7.06 -22.32
CA TYR A 335 29.84 6.87 -22.50
C TYR A 335 30.38 5.45 -22.23
N LYS A 336 29.53 4.45 -21.98
CA LYS A 336 29.95 3.06 -21.88
C LYS A 336 30.02 2.39 -23.26
N PRO A 337 30.87 1.36 -23.45
CA PRO A 337 30.97 0.65 -24.71
C PRO A 337 29.65 0.02 -25.19
N GLY A 338 28.77 -0.37 -24.27
CA GLY A 338 27.45 -0.94 -24.56
C GLY A 338 26.35 0.09 -24.78
N HIS A 339 26.66 1.39 -24.88
CA HIS A 339 25.65 2.42 -25.14
C HIS A 339 25.28 2.46 -26.62
N PHE A 340 24.32 1.60 -27.00
CA PHE A 340 23.90 1.39 -28.39
C PHE A 340 23.14 2.56 -29.03
N LEU A 341 22.73 3.55 -28.22
CA LEU A 341 22.08 4.77 -28.71
C LEU A 341 23.06 5.85 -29.16
N ASN A 342 24.37 5.61 -29.05
CA ASN A 342 25.38 6.48 -29.63
C ASN A 342 25.25 6.46 -31.18
N PRO A 343 25.22 7.62 -31.88
CA PRO A 343 25.05 7.67 -33.33
C PRO A 343 26.10 6.87 -34.14
N ASP A 344 27.36 6.87 -33.71
CA ASP A 344 28.43 6.10 -34.38
C ASP A 344 28.24 4.60 -34.16
N MET A 345 27.80 4.20 -32.96
CA MET A 345 27.47 2.81 -32.67
C MET A 345 26.24 2.36 -33.47
N GLU A 346 25.16 3.13 -33.48
CA GLU A 346 23.92 2.83 -34.22
C GLU A 346 24.19 2.66 -35.72
N LYS A 347 25.08 3.49 -36.30
CA LYS A 347 25.51 3.35 -37.70
C LYS A 347 26.13 1.98 -37.99
N ARG A 348 26.95 1.46 -37.07
CA ARG A 348 27.59 0.15 -37.19
C ARG A 348 26.60 -1.00 -36.94
N LEU A 349 25.68 -0.82 -35.99
CA LEU A 349 24.67 -1.84 -35.66
C LEU A 349 23.67 -2.08 -36.80
N LYS A 350 23.37 -1.07 -37.61
CA LYS A 350 22.49 -1.21 -38.78
C LYS A 350 23.21 -1.62 -40.07
N ASP A 351 24.55 -1.66 -40.08
CA ASP A 351 25.30 -2.16 -41.22
C ASP A 351 25.16 -3.69 -41.28
N ASN A 352 24.59 -4.21 -42.37
CA ASN A 352 24.38 -5.65 -42.57
C ASN A 352 25.52 -6.34 -43.33
N SER A 353 26.59 -5.63 -43.67
CA SER A 353 27.76 -6.20 -44.35
C SER A 353 28.59 -7.11 -43.44
N GLU A 354 29.47 -7.89 -44.06
CA GLU A 354 30.46 -8.75 -43.38
C GLU A 354 31.43 -7.95 -42.49
N GLN A 355 31.66 -6.66 -42.78
CA GLN A 355 32.61 -5.81 -42.03
C GLN A 355 32.23 -5.67 -40.56
N GLU A 356 30.93 -5.55 -40.25
CA GLU A 356 30.43 -5.40 -38.88
C GLU A 356 29.91 -6.72 -38.29
N GLU A 357 30.03 -7.84 -38.99
CA GLU A 357 29.54 -9.15 -38.54
C GLU A 357 30.15 -9.56 -37.19
N SER A 358 31.45 -9.32 -36.99
CA SER A 358 32.14 -9.61 -35.74
C SER A 358 31.56 -8.82 -34.56
N LEU A 359 31.20 -7.55 -34.76
CA LEU A 359 30.54 -6.73 -33.75
C LEU A 359 29.17 -7.32 -33.40
N ARG A 360 28.34 -7.60 -34.40
CA ARG A 360 26.97 -8.09 -34.18
C ARG A 360 26.97 -9.47 -33.51
N LYS A 361 27.84 -10.39 -33.95
CA LYS A 361 28.04 -11.70 -33.31
C LYS A 361 28.59 -11.59 -31.89
N GLY A 362 29.49 -10.64 -31.64
CA GLY A 362 30.01 -10.36 -30.29
C GLY A 362 28.92 -9.89 -29.33
N ILE A 363 27.97 -9.07 -29.82
CA ILE A 363 26.79 -8.66 -29.04
C ILE A 363 25.86 -9.84 -28.81
N LEU A 364 25.52 -10.61 -29.84
CA LEU A 364 24.65 -11.80 -29.71
C LEU A 364 25.21 -12.81 -28.70
N ALA A 365 26.53 -13.03 -28.68
CA ALA A 365 27.20 -13.97 -27.76
C ALA A 365 27.06 -13.58 -26.28
N ARG A 366 26.64 -12.34 -25.99
CA ARG A 366 26.30 -11.88 -24.63
C ARG A 366 24.84 -12.12 -24.28
N ILE A 367 23.95 -12.34 -25.24
CA ILE A 367 22.50 -12.45 -25.02
C ILE A 367 22.16 -13.87 -24.59
N ARG A 368 21.34 -13.99 -23.55
CA ARG A 368 20.88 -15.30 -23.07
C ARG A 368 20.06 -16.03 -24.13
N ILE A 369 20.43 -17.27 -24.42
CA ILE A 369 19.67 -18.18 -25.27
C ILE A 369 18.46 -18.70 -24.47
N PRO A 370 17.22 -18.44 -24.92
CA PRO A 370 16.02 -18.92 -24.24
C PRO A 370 15.98 -20.45 -24.14
N LYS A 371 15.49 -20.97 -23.01
CA LYS A 371 15.43 -22.41 -22.69
C LYS A 371 14.80 -23.26 -23.80
N ALA A 372 13.79 -22.73 -24.47
CA ALA A 372 13.04 -23.43 -25.52
C ALA A 372 13.89 -23.75 -26.77
N ILE A 373 14.98 -23.01 -27.00
CA ILE A 373 15.82 -23.15 -28.21
C ILE A 373 17.30 -23.40 -27.89
N ALA A 374 17.69 -23.42 -26.61
CA ALA A 374 19.05 -23.71 -26.17
C ALA A 374 19.30 -25.22 -26.00
N SER A 375 20.52 -25.69 -26.28
CA SER A 375 20.97 -26.99 -25.78
C SER A 375 21.13 -26.95 -24.26
N ALA A 376 21.13 -28.12 -23.61
CA ALA A 376 21.32 -28.19 -22.15
C ALA A 376 22.65 -27.56 -21.69
N ALA A 377 23.73 -27.73 -22.47
CA ALA A 377 25.03 -27.16 -22.14
C ALA A 377 25.03 -25.63 -22.26
N GLU A 378 24.45 -25.08 -23.34
CA GLU A 378 24.30 -23.64 -23.52
C GLU A 378 23.43 -23.06 -22.40
N TYR A 379 22.28 -23.67 -22.11
CA TYR A 379 21.36 -23.16 -21.10
C TYR A 379 21.98 -23.12 -19.70
N ASN A 380 22.57 -24.24 -19.25
CA ASN A 380 23.17 -24.34 -17.91
C ASN A 380 24.43 -23.47 -17.78
N GLY A 381 25.17 -23.27 -18.87
CA GLY A 381 26.37 -22.45 -18.89
C GLY A 381 26.14 -20.95 -18.78
N GLN A 382 24.88 -20.48 -18.69
CA GLN A 382 24.55 -19.06 -18.71
C GLN A 382 24.26 -18.45 -17.33
N ALA A 383 24.26 -19.21 -16.22
CA ALA A 383 23.84 -18.74 -14.89
C ALA A 383 24.82 -17.76 -14.19
N TYR A 384 25.18 -16.63 -14.80
CA TYR A 384 25.95 -15.54 -14.18
C TYR A 384 25.87 -14.25 -15.00
N ASP A 385 26.31 -13.12 -14.42
CA ASP A 385 26.11 -11.75 -14.92
C ASP A 385 26.89 -11.34 -16.18
N TYR A 386 27.70 -12.25 -16.74
CA TYR A 386 28.26 -12.06 -18.08
C TYR A 386 27.17 -12.02 -19.15
N PHE A 387 26.15 -12.87 -19.02
CA PHE A 387 25.05 -12.93 -19.99
C PHE A 387 23.95 -11.93 -19.66
N MET A 388 23.34 -11.38 -20.71
CA MET A 388 22.36 -10.31 -20.68
C MET A 388 20.96 -10.80 -21.06
N PRO A 389 19.91 -10.20 -20.48
CA PRO A 389 19.95 -9.18 -19.42
C PRO A 389 20.33 -9.77 -18.05
N ALA A 390 20.95 -8.97 -17.20
CA ALA A 390 21.22 -9.31 -15.79
C ALA A 390 20.05 -8.85 -14.90
N LEU A 391 18.84 -9.30 -15.24
CA LEU A 391 17.59 -9.04 -14.50
C LEU A 391 17.07 -10.37 -13.92
N SER A 392 16.21 -10.28 -12.90
CA SER A 392 15.57 -11.46 -12.25
C SER A 392 14.59 -12.17 -13.18
N GLY A 393 14.59 -13.50 -13.10
CA GLY A 393 13.88 -14.42 -13.99
C GLY A 393 12.58 -14.96 -13.41
N ASN A 394 11.97 -15.91 -14.11
CA ASN A 394 10.67 -16.49 -13.71
C ASN A 394 10.74 -17.41 -12.46
N ASP A 395 11.93 -17.61 -11.90
CA ASP A 395 12.20 -18.56 -10.80
C ASP A 395 12.77 -17.85 -9.55
N GLY A 396 12.62 -16.52 -9.48
CA GLY A 396 13.06 -15.71 -8.35
C GLY A 396 14.24 -14.81 -8.66
N ASP A 397 14.82 -14.25 -7.59
CA ASP A 397 16.00 -13.39 -7.64
C ASP A 397 17.19 -14.09 -8.28
N VAL A 398 17.99 -13.32 -9.03
CA VAL A 398 19.21 -13.80 -9.69
C VAL A 398 20.14 -14.59 -8.75
N ASP A 399 20.35 -15.85 -9.10
CA ASP A 399 21.24 -16.79 -8.40
C ASP A 399 22.19 -17.42 -9.42
N ALA A 400 23.50 -17.26 -9.20
CA ALA A 400 24.55 -17.79 -10.07
C ALA A 400 24.59 -19.33 -10.14
N SER A 401 23.78 -20.03 -9.37
CA SER A 401 23.60 -21.48 -9.45
C SER A 401 22.52 -21.93 -10.45
N SER A 402 21.59 -21.04 -10.83
CA SER A 402 20.40 -21.40 -11.60
C SER A 402 20.17 -20.45 -12.79
N PRO A 403 20.11 -20.95 -14.04
CA PRO A 403 19.79 -20.10 -15.19
C PRO A 403 18.31 -19.65 -15.22
N ASN A 404 17.38 -20.31 -14.52
CA ASN A 404 15.96 -19.92 -14.52
C ASN A 404 15.71 -18.63 -13.71
N THR A 405 16.60 -18.30 -12.77
CA THR A 405 16.51 -17.06 -11.96
C THR A 405 17.03 -15.84 -12.70
N PHE A 406 17.54 -16.01 -13.92
CA PHE A 406 17.90 -14.92 -14.82
C PHE A 406 16.84 -14.72 -15.90
N PHE A 407 16.52 -13.46 -16.15
CA PHE A 407 15.64 -13.06 -17.25
C PHE A 407 16.25 -13.37 -18.61
N SER A 408 15.44 -13.77 -19.59
CA SER A 408 15.83 -13.88 -20.99
C SER A 408 14.88 -13.11 -21.90
N VAL A 409 15.37 -12.69 -23.06
CA VAL A 409 14.51 -12.26 -24.16
C VAL A 409 13.60 -13.41 -24.61
N THR A 410 12.60 -13.11 -25.44
CA THR A 410 11.75 -14.17 -26.01
C THR A 410 12.50 -15.00 -27.06
N SER A 411 11.99 -16.20 -27.37
CA SER A 411 12.54 -17.05 -28.43
C SER A 411 12.53 -16.32 -29.77
N GLY A 412 11.42 -15.65 -30.10
CA GLY A 412 11.29 -14.86 -31.31
C GLY A 412 12.25 -13.67 -31.35
N GLN A 413 12.45 -12.94 -30.25
CA GLN A 413 13.43 -11.86 -30.19
C GLN A 413 14.85 -12.39 -30.39
N TYR A 414 15.21 -13.50 -29.73
CA TYR A 414 16.53 -14.12 -29.88
C TYR A 414 16.79 -14.55 -31.33
N LEU A 415 15.82 -15.20 -31.99
CA LEU A 415 15.96 -15.63 -33.39
C LEU A 415 16.08 -14.44 -34.35
N ARG A 416 15.38 -13.32 -34.08
CA ARG A 416 15.54 -12.08 -34.87
C ARG A 416 16.92 -11.45 -34.65
N LEU A 417 17.41 -11.43 -33.40
CA LEU A 417 18.77 -11.01 -33.07
C LEU A 417 19.83 -11.90 -33.72
N GLN A 418 19.58 -13.20 -33.83
CA GLN A 418 20.47 -14.12 -34.54
C GLN A 418 20.57 -13.77 -36.03
N LYS A 419 19.43 -13.62 -36.72
CA LYS A 419 19.40 -13.19 -38.12
C LYS A 419 20.07 -11.82 -38.31
N TRP A 420 19.85 -10.89 -37.38
CA TRP A 420 20.55 -9.61 -37.36
C TRP A 420 22.07 -9.78 -37.26
N ALA A 421 22.54 -10.62 -36.34
CA ALA A 421 23.96 -10.91 -36.18
C ALA A 421 24.59 -11.51 -37.44
N GLU A 422 23.86 -12.38 -38.12
CA GLU A 422 24.23 -13.02 -39.38
C GLU A 422 24.13 -12.07 -40.60
N GLY A 423 23.65 -10.83 -40.43
CA GLY A 423 23.48 -9.88 -41.55
C GLY A 423 22.20 -10.10 -42.38
N SER A 424 21.36 -11.06 -41.99
CA SER A 424 20.09 -11.39 -42.66
C SER A 424 18.94 -10.51 -42.20
N PHE A 425 19.07 -9.20 -42.40
CA PHE A 425 18.06 -8.20 -42.05
C PHE A 425 18.02 -7.04 -43.05
N GLN A 426 16.88 -6.36 -43.09
CA GLN A 426 16.67 -5.16 -43.89
C GLN A 426 16.76 -3.91 -43.02
N VAL A 427 17.19 -2.82 -43.64
CA VAL A 427 17.15 -1.47 -43.05
C VAL A 427 16.27 -0.61 -43.94
N ASN A 428 15.09 -0.24 -43.44
CA ASN A 428 14.24 0.71 -44.14
C ASN A 428 14.19 2.02 -43.36
N GLU A 429 14.87 3.07 -43.85
CA GLU A 429 14.87 4.38 -43.21
C GLU A 429 13.45 5.00 -43.10
N GLN A 430 12.50 4.56 -43.92
CA GLN A 430 11.10 4.98 -43.80
C GLN A 430 10.40 4.37 -42.57
N ASN A 431 10.90 3.22 -42.08
CA ASN A 431 10.40 2.57 -40.86
C ASN A 431 11.05 3.15 -39.60
N LYS A 432 11.99 4.09 -39.73
CA LYS A 432 12.53 4.79 -38.58
C LYS A 432 11.37 5.47 -37.82
N PRO A 433 11.19 5.21 -36.51
CA PRO A 433 10.06 5.75 -35.78
C PRO A 433 9.99 7.27 -35.88
N VAL A 434 8.84 7.77 -36.34
CA VAL A 434 8.55 9.21 -36.30
C VAL A 434 8.37 9.59 -34.84
N LYS A 435 9.11 10.60 -34.38
CA LYS A 435 8.99 11.06 -33.00
C LYS A 435 7.87 12.09 -32.86
N TYR A 436 7.05 11.91 -31.83
CA TYR A 436 5.98 12.82 -31.49
C TYR A 436 6.13 13.28 -30.04
N PHE A 437 5.74 14.52 -29.77
CA PHE A 437 5.54 14.99 -28.40
C PHE A 437 4.13 14.73 -27.94
N TYR A 438 3.97 14.31 -26.70
CA TYR A 438 2.70 14.19 -25.98
C TYR A 438 2.45 15.51 -25.25
N GLN A 439 1.30 16.16 -25.46
CA GLN A 439 0.91 17.36 -24.73
C GLN A 439 -0.38 17.14 -23.94
N PHE A 440 -0.39 17.64 -22.71
CA PHE A 440 -1.52 17.70 -21.80
C PHE A 440 -1.86 19.15 -21.45
N ASP A 441 -3.14 19.51 -21.39
CA ASP A 441 -3.59 20.86 -20.99
C ASP A 441 -4.41 20.79 -19.70
N SER A 442 -3.72 20.97 -18.58
CA SER A 442 -4.28 20.87 -17.23
C SER A 442 -5.34 21.94 -16.90
N LYS A 443 -5.46 23.02 -17.70
CA LYS A 443 -6.35 24.16 -17.40
C LYS A 443 -7.64 24.18 -18.24
N GLY A 444 -7.92 23.14 -19.04
CA GLY A 444 -9.05 23.10 -19.98
C GLY A 444 -9.59 21.71 -20.30
N ARG A 445 -9.79 21.41 -21.59
CA ARG A 445 -10.16 20.06 -22.11
C ARG A 445 -8.99 19.07 -22.08
N GLY A 446 -7.83 19.46 -21.56
CA GLY A 446 -6.57 18.76 -21.81
C GLY A 446 -6.35 17.51 -20.98
N ARG A 447 -7.40 16.76 -20.67
CA ARG A 447 -7.29 15.36 -20.25
C ARG A 447 -6.89 14.43 -21.39
N TYR A 448 -6.95 14.93 -22.62
CA TYR A 448 -6.76 14.21 -23.87
C TYR A 448 -5.41 14.52 -24.51
N PRO A 449 -4.73 13.49 -25.03
CA PRO A 449 -3.39 13.66 -25.56
C PRO A 449 -3.48 14.28 -26.94
N LYS A 450 -2.71 15.35 -27.15
CA LYS A 450 -2.40 15.84 -28.49
C LYS A 450 -0.96 15.56 -28.82
N TYR A 451 -0.69 15.45 -30.12
CA TYR A 451 0.62 15.08 -30.61
C TYR A 451 1.16 16.05 -31.64
N LYS A 452 2.48 16.24 -31.60
CA LYS A 452 3.20 17.07 -32.57
C LYS A 452 4.41 16.33 -33.09
N ASN A 453 4.54 16.26 -34.42
CA ASN A 453 5.70 15.65 -35.08
C ASN A 453 6.94 16.54 -34.92
N ILE A 454 8.02 15.95 -34.40
CA ILE A 454 9.27 16.65 -34.07
C ILE A 454 10.15 16.84 -35.31
N ASN A 455 9.96 16.02 -36.35
CA ASN A 455 10.71 16.12 -37.60
C ASN A 455 10.21 17.28 -38.49
N GLY A 456 9.15 17.99 -38.08
CA GLY A 456 8.60 19.17 -38.76
C GLY A 456 9.28 20.49 -38.32
N LYS A 457 9.48 21.43 -39.25
CA LYS A 457 10.25 22.68 -39.06
C LYS A 457 9.52 23.81 -38.27
N SER A 458 8.46 23.54 -37.52
CA SER A 458 7.65 24.60 -36.89
C SER A 458 7.62 24.47 -35.37
N ASP A 459 7.96 25.55 -34.66
CA ASP A 459 7.94 25.64 -33.19
C ASP A 459 6.61 26.19 -32.62
N LYS A 460 5.56 26.32 -33.45
CA LYS A 460 4.28 26.87 -32.99
C LYS A 460 3.50 25.87 -32.13
N LYS A 461 2.86 26.37 -31.07
CA LYS A 461 1.97 25.59 -30.18
C LYS A 461 0.67 25.17 -30.88
N GLU A 462 0.32 25.80 -32.00
CA GLU A 462 -0.86 25.52 -32.83
C GLU A 462 -0.73 24.22 -33.66
N ASP A 463 0.46 23.59 -33.68
CA ASP A 463 0.73 22.40 -34.51
C ASP A 463 0.32 21.06 -33.87
N TYR A 464 -0.17 21.07 -32.62
CA TYR A 464 -0.60 19.86 -31.92
C TYR A 464 -1.95 19.37 -32.45
N LYS A 465 -1.98 18.10 -32.87
CA LYS A 465 -3.12 17.44 -33.50
C LYS A 465 -3.62 16.25 -32.66
N GLU A 466 -4.90 15.92 -32.79
CA GLU A 466 -5.47 14.71 -32.22
C GLU A 466 -4.92 13.45 -32.92
N PHE A 467 -5.07 12.28 -32.28
CA PHE A 467 -4.62 10.99 -32.82
C PHE A 467 -5.13 10.73 -34.25
N GLU A 468 -6.44 10.90 -34.48
CA GLU A 468 -7.08 10.66 -35.77
C GLU A 468 -6.70 11.67 -36.87
N GLU A 469 -6.14 12.82 -36.50
CA GLU A 469 -5.65 13.84 -37.44
C GLU A 469 -4.22 13.56 -37.91
N ILE A 470 -3.50 12.69 -37.20
CA ILE A 470 -2.14 12.24 -37.52
C ILE A 470 -2.18 10.91 -38.24
N ILE A 471 -2.88 9.94 -37.67
CA ILE A 471 -3.07 8.62 -38.27
C ILE A 471 -4.45 8.65 -38.93
N THR A 472 -4.50 9.08 -40.19
CA THR A 472 -5.79 9.31 -40.88
C THR A 472 -6.45 8.04 -41.40
N GLU A 473 -5.67 6.98 -41.64
CA GLU A 473 -6.18 5.69 -42.12
C GLU A 473 -6.70 4.85 -40.95
N ALA A 474 -7.98 4.45 -41.01
CA ALA A 474 -8.64 3.75 -39.90
C ALA A 474 -8.03 2.37 -39.59
N SER A 475 -7.53 1.65 -40.60
CA SER A 475 -6.78 0.40 -40.44
C SER A 475 -5.50 0.63 -39.62
N LEU A 476 -4.75 1.69 -39.91
CA LEU A 476 -3.52 2.02 -39.19
C LEU A 476 -3.81 2.53 -37.78
N GLN A 477 -4.94 3.21 -37.57
CA GLN A 477 -5.38 3.61 -36.23
C GLN A 477 -5.56 2.40 -35.33
N VAL A 478 -6.27 1.35 -35.78
CA VAL A 478 -6.49 0.16 -34.95
C VAL A 478 -5.19 -0.60 -34.66
N GLU A 479 -4.24 -0.64 -35.61
CA GLU A 479 -2.91 -1.22 -35.40
C GLU A 479 -2.08 -0.45 -34.36
N CYS A 480 -2.18 0.89 -34.36
CA CYS A 480 -1.55 1.72 -33.33
C CYS A 480 -2.15 1.43 -31.95
N LEU A 481 -3.49 1.38 -31.86
CA LEU A 481 -4.23 1.15 -30.62
C LEU A 481 -3.96 -0.23 -30.01
N LYS A 482 -3.71 -1.27 -30.82
CA LYS A 482 -3.30 -2.60 -30.34
C LYS A 482 -1.96 -2.58 -29.59
N LYS A 483 -1.06 -1.66 -29.92
CA LYS A 483 0.32 -1.64 -29.43
C LYS A 483 0.60 -0.57 -28.37
N ALA A 484 0.06 0.62 -28.54
CA ALA A 484 0.52 1.83 -27.85
C ALA A 484 0.52 1.74 -26.32
N SER A 485 -0.46 1.10 -25.68
CA SER A 485 -0.47 0.93 -24.23
C SER A 485 0.37 -0.26 -23.75
N LEU A 486 0.35 -1.36 -24.50
CA LEU A 486 0.97 -2.64 -24.13
C LEU A 486 2.50 -2.64 -24.26
N GLU A 487 3.07 -1.79 -25.12
CA GLU A 487 4.53 -1.69 -25.28
C GLU A 487 5.23 -1.12 -24.04
N TRP A 488 4.51 -0.37 -23.20
CA TRP A 488 5.03 0.20 -21.95
C TRP A 488 4.84 -0.70 -20.73
N CYS A 489 4.13 -1.83 -20.89
CA CYS A 489 3.81 -2.78 -19.83
C CYS A 489 4.84 -3.90 -19.74
N VAL A 490 4.95 -4.54 -18.58
CA VAL A 490 5.90 -5.63 -18.33
C VAL A 490 5.50 -6.88 -19.10
N GLY A 491 6.40 -7.40 -19.95
CA GLY A 491 6.26 -8.70 -20.61
C GLY A 491 6.98 -9.84 -19.90
N GLY A 492 7.62 -9.58 -18.77
CA GLY A 492 8.31 -10.58 -17.98
C GLY A 492 9.51 -9.99 -17.21
N ALA A 493 10.10 -10.73 -16.28
CA ALA A 493 9.65 -12.03 -15.79
C ALA A 493 8.26 -11.94 -15.12
N PHE A 494 7.57 -13.08 -14.95
CA PHE A 494 6.26 -13.14 -14.29
C PHE A 494 6.39 -13.86 -12.94
N PHE A 495 6.71 -13.08 -11.89
CA PHE A 495 6.82 -13.54 -10.51
C PHE A 495 6.25 -12.52 -9.49
N PRO A 496 4.94 -12.15 -9.56
CA PRO A 496 3.95 -12.55 -10.54
C PRO A 496 3.93 -11.65 -11.79
N GLY A 497 4.58 -10.48 -11.78
CA GLY A 497 4.50 -9.44 -12.81
C GLY A 497 3.86 -8.16 -12.27
N ILE A 498 3.57 -7.18 -13.13
CA ILE A 498 2.93 -5.90 -12.73
C ILE A 498 1.50 -5.74 -13.29
N GLU A 499 1.34 -5.65 -14.61
CA GLU A 499 0.01 -5.47 -15.24
C GLU A 499 -0.72 -6.79 -15.47
N MET A 500 0.03 -7.84 -15.80
CA MET A 500 -0.45 -9.18 -16.12
C MET A 500 0.60 -10.20 -15.64
N THR A 501 0.20 -11.48 -15.56
CA THR A 501 1.09 -12.57 -15.15
C THR A 501 1.35 -13.58 -16.28
N PHE A 502 1.95 -14.71 -15.94
CA PHE A 502 2.31 -15.83 -16.81
C PHE A 502 1.19 -16.36 -17.72
N ILE A 503 -0.07 -16.06 -17.44
CA ILE A 503 -1.20 -16.37 -18.34
C ILE A 503 -1.05 -15.67 -19.71
N ALA A 504 -0.21 -14.64 -19.81
CA ALA A 504 0.19 -14.05 -21.09
C ALA A 504 0.95 -15.04 -22.00
N TYR A 505 1.57 -16.08 -21.44
CA TYR A 505 2.18 -17.17 -22.21
C TYR A 505 1.17 -18.19 -22.74
N ASN A 506 -0.07 -18.20 -22.22
CA ASN A 506 -1.08 -19.17 -22.63
C ASN A 506 -1.91 -18.62 -23.80
N LYS A 507 -1.90 -19.35 -24.93
CA LYS A 507 -2.69 -19.01 -26.12
C LYS A 507 -4.20 -19.01 -25.84
N GLU A 508 -4.68 -19.84 -24.92
CA GLU A 508 -6.11 -19.93 -24.57
C GLU A 508 -6.66 -18.69 -23.85
N THR A 509 -5.77 -17.88 -23.26
CA THR A 509 -6.11 -16.57 -22.68
C THR A 509 -6.64 -15.61 -23.74
N PHE A 510 -6.22 -15.78 -24.99
CA PHE A 510 -6.55 -14.91 -26.10
C PHE A 510 -7.52 -15.57 -27.09
N ASP A 511 -8.33 -14.75 -27.74
CA ASP A 511 -9.24 -15.18 -28.80
C ASP A 511 -8.51 -15.33 -30.14
N GLU A 512 -9.23 -15.69 -31.21
CA GLU A 512 -8.68 -15.76 -32.57
C GLU A 512 -8.27 -14.38 -33.13
N HIS A 513 -8.85 -13.31 -32.57
CA HIS A 513 -8.49 -11.93 -32.89
C HIS A 513 -7.28 -11.48 -32.05
N ASP A 514 -6.30 -10.84 -32.71
CA ASP A 514 -5.06 -10.41 -32.07
C ASP A 514 -5.31 -9.51 -30.84
N PHE A 515 -4.61 -9.83 -29.74
CA PHE A 515 -4.67 -9.14 -28.44
C PHE A 515 -6.02 -9.15 -27.72
N ARG A 516 -7.04 -9.83 -28.27
CA ARG A 516 -8.37 -9.92 -27.66
C ARG A 516 -8.37 -10.98 -26.57
N ILE A 517 -8.91 -10.67 -25.39
CA ILE A 517 -9.10 -11.66 -24.33
C ILE A 517 -10.23 -12.62 -24.72
N ASN A 518 -10.01 -13.92 -24.52
CA ASN A 518 -11.03 -14.95 -24.73
C ASN A 518 -12.11 -14.87 -23.64
N SER A 519 -13.08 -13.98 -23.84
CA SER A 519 -14.18 -13.72 -22.91
C SER A 519 -15.12 -14.91 -22.65
N LYS A 520 -14.95 -16.04 -23.36
CA LYS A 520 -15.66 -17.30 -23.07
C LYS A 520 -14.95 -18.10 -21.97
N ALA A 521 -13.63 -17.98 -21.86
CA ALA A 521 -12.79 -18.69 -20.89
C ALA A 521 -12.42 -17.81 -19.69
N ILE A 522 -12.20 -16.51 -19.92
CA ILE A 522 -11.76 -15.53 -18.93
C ILE A 522 -12.95 -14.65 -18.53
N LYS A 523 -13.17 -14.52 -17.22
CA LYS A 523 -14.17 -13.63 -16.62
C LYS A 523 -13.49 -12.39 -16.02
N PRO A 524 -14.21 -11.26 -15.84
CA PRO A 524 -13.67 -10.10 -15.13
C PRO A 524 -13.04 -10.50 -13.80
N GLY A 525 -11.83 -10.02 -13.54
CA GLY A 525 -11.05 -10.30 -12.33
C GLY A 525 -10.17 -11.55 -12.41
N ASP A 526 -10.29 -12.38 -13.45
CA ASP A 526 -9.48 -13.61 -13.55
C ASP A 526 -8.01 -13.30 -13.91
N ILE A 527 -7.75 -12.19 -14.61
CA ILE A 527 -6.38 -11.80 -14.99
C ILE A 527 -5.63 -11.25 -13.77
N ASN A 528 -6.27 -10.38 -12.99
CA ASN A 528 -5.66 -9.73 -11.85
C ASN A 528 -5.54 -10.65 -10.62
N ALA A 529 -6.30 -11.75 -10.59
CA ALA A 529 -6.39 -12.67 -9.45
C ALA A 529 -5.03 -13.26 -9.03
N TYR A 530 -4.15 -13.47 -10.01
CA TYR A 530 -2.81 -14.02 -9.82
C TYR A 530 -1.80 -13.04 -9.22
N MET A 531 -2.08 -11.75 -9.30
CA MET A 531 -1.14 -10.71 -8.87
C MET A 531 -1.05 -10.66 -7.35
N ALA A 532 -0.01 -10.01 -6.85
CA ALA A 532 0.20 -9.81 -5.42
C ALA A 532 -0.96 -9.10 -4.73
N LEU A 533 -1.19 -9.48 -3.47
CA LEU A 533 -2.23 -8.94 -2.61
C LEU A 533 -1.64 -8.51 -1.25
N PRO A 534 -1.58 -7.20 -0.94
CA PRO A 534 -1.87 -6.09 -1.86
C PRO A 534 -0.72 -5.87 -2.86
N TRP A 535 -1.00 -5.21 -3.99
CA TRP A 535 0.02 -4.94 -5.02
C TRP A 535 1.24 -4.15 -4.50
N GLN A 536 1.07 -3.32 -3.47
CA GLN A 536 2.14 -2.51 -2.90
C GLN A 536 3.28 -3.32 -2.28
N ALA A 537 2.99 -4.51 -1.74
CA ALA A 537 4.01 -5.37 -1.15
C ALA A 537 5.02 -5.82 -2.21
N ASP A 538 4.52 -6.46 -3.27
CA ASP A 538 5.30 -6.80 -4.46
C ASP A 538 6.02 -5.60 -5.07
N PHE A 539 5.33 -4.46 -5.19
CA PHE A 539 5.94 -3.26 -5.76
C PHE A 539 7.13 -2.71 -4.95
N ASN A 540 7.17 -2.95 -3.64
CA ASN A 540 8.32 -2.60 -2.81
C ASN A 540 9.46 -3.63 -2.92
N GLU A 541 9.12 -4.91 -2.84
CA GLU A 541 10.04 -6.05 -2.85
C GLU A 541 10.72 -6.27 -4.20
N CYS A 542 10.11 -5.81 -5.30
CA CYS A 542 10.67 -5.89 -6.65
C CYS A 542 11.81 -4.88 -6.90
N ASN A 543 12.80 -4.85 -6.00
CA ASN A 543 13.92 -3.91 -5.96
C ASN A 543 15.29 -4.53 -6.28
N THR A 544 15.29 -5.82 -6.57
CA THR A 544 16.47 -6.67 -6.83
C THR A 544 16.66 -6.97 -8.32
N ASN A 545 16.50 -5.96 -9.20
CA ASN A 545 16.63 -6.09 -10.67
C ASN A 545 15.46 -6.84 -11.36
N TRP A 546 14.23 -6.71 -10.85
CA TRP A 546 13.04 -7.29 -11.48
C TRP A 546 12.52 -6.46 -12.66
N TRP A 547 11.79 -5.36 -12.38
CA TRP A 547 11.13 -4.53 -13.39
C TRP A 547 11.50 -3.04 -13.26
N PRO A 548 12.79 -2.67 -13.38
CA PRO A 548 13.26 -1.30 -13.13
C PRO A 548 12.60 -0.23 -14.01
N ALA A 549 12.16 -0.60 -15.23
CA ALA A 549 11.44 0.29 -16.15
C ALA A 549 9.99 0.60 -15.74
N GLN A 550 9.42 -0.19 -14.82
CA GLN A 550 8.07 0.00 -14.31
C GLN A 550 8.10 0.63 -12.91
N ARG A 551 9.01 0.11 -12.08
CA ARG A 551 9.32 0.52 -10.72
C ARG A 551 10.84 0.69 -10.60
N PRO A 552 11.39 1.92 -10.55
CA PRO A 552 12.83 2.14 -10.51
C PRO A 552 13.51 1.49 -9.30
N ASP A 553 14.69 0.87 -9.48
CA ASP A 553 15.53 0.42 -8.36
C ASP A 553 16.30 1.60 -7.78
N VAL A 554 16.89 2.38 -8.69
CA VAL A 554 17.69 3.56 -8.38
C VAL A 554 17.28 4.72 -9.29
N ILE A 555 17.59 5.94 -8.86
CA ILE A 555 17.29 7.16 -9.60
C ILE A 555 18.44 8.16 -9.50
N ILE A 556 18.41 9.19 -10.35
CA ILE A 556 19.21 10.40 -10.19
C ILE A 556 18.28 11.54 -9.80
N THR A 557 18.51 12.16 -8.64
CA THR A 557 17.73 13.33 -8.21
C THR A 557 18.11 14.57 -9.04
N GLN A 558 17.20 15.53 -9.17
CA GLN A 558 17.51 16.80 -9.85
C GLN A 558 18.74 17.50 -9.26
N LYS A 559 18.85 17.50 -7.92
CA LYS A 559 20.00 18.09 -7.22
C LYS A 559 21.32 17.43 -7.66
N ASN A 560 21.38 16.09 -7.63
CA ASN A 560 22.57 15.37 -8.06
C ASN A 560 22.86 15.61 -9.55
N LEU A 561 21.82 15.68 -10.37
CA LEU A 561 21.95 15.97 -11.79
C LEU A 561 22.65 17.33 -12.04
N TYR A 562 22.23 18.40 -11.35
CA TYR A 562 22.89 19.70 -11.42
C TYR A 562 24.35 19.66 -10.90
N GLU A 563 24.61 18.94 -9.82
CA GLU A 563 25.98 18.77 -9.30
C GLU A 563 26.88 18.03 -10.31
N ILE A 564 26.37 17.02 -11.00
CA ILE A 564 27.11 16.27 -12.02
C ILE A 564 27.49 17.18 -13.20
N MET A 565 26.57 18.03 -13.65
CA MET A 565 26.81 18.98 -14.76
C MET A 565 27.85 20.07 -14.44
N ARG A 566 28.16 20.29 -13.16
CA ARG A 566 29.19 21.25 -12.73
C ARG A 566 30.58 20.63 -12.62
N ARG A 567 30.72 19.31 -12.76
CA ARG A 567 32.02 18.62 -12.70
C ARG A 567 32.76 18.81 -14.02
N GLU A 568 34.09 18.95 -13.98
CA GLU A 568 34.95 19.22 -15.16
C GLU A 568 34.81 18.22 -16.34
N ASN A 569 34.12 17.08 -16.15
CA ASN A 569 33.93 16.06 -17.18
C ASN A 569 32.46 15.62 -17.38
N ASN A 570 31.48 16.18 -16.64
CA ASN A 570 30.06 15.78 -16.69
C ASN A 570 29.78 14.27 -16.59
N LYS A 571 30.74 13.47 -16.08
CA LYS A 571 30.63 12.01 -16.02
C LYS A 571 29.76 11.59 -14.83
N ILE A 572 28.69 10.90 -15.15
CA ILE A 572 27.83 10.22 -14.17
C ILE A 572 28.55 8.97 -13.66
N ARG A 573 28.59 8.81 -12.34
CA ARG A 573 29.20 7.68 -11.62
C ARG A 573 28.10 6.84 -10.97
N ALA A 574 28.39 5.56 -10.74
CA ALA A 574 27.43 4.65 -10.10
C ALA A 574 26.97 5.08 -8.70
N ASN A 575 27.77 5.90 -7.98
CA ASN A 575 27.42 6.43 -6.66
C ASN A 575 26.59 7.71 -6.70
N ASP A 576 26.35 8.29 -7.88
CA ASP A 576 25.46 9.44 -8.04
C ASP A 576 23.97 9.02 -7.94
N PHE A 577 23.70 7.73 -8.14
CA PHE A 577 22.38 7.13 -7.99
C PHE A 577 21.96 7.01 -6.53
N LYS A 578 20.65 7.17 -6.27
CA LYS A 578 20.01 6.96 -4.98
C LYS A 578 18.95 5.87 -5.10
N GLU A 579 18.68 5.16 -4.00
CA GLU A 579 17.53 4.25 -3.92
C GLU A 579 16.24 5.03 -4.18
N TRP A 580 15.36 4.47 -5.01
CA TRP A 580 14.10 5.11 -5.35
C TRP A 580 13.15 5.18 -4.15
N THR A 581 13.05 4.09 -3.38
CA THR A 581 12.25 3.98 -2.14
C THR A 581 12.92 4.58 -0.90
N ARG A 582 13.92 5.43 -1.08
CA ARG A 582 14.65 6.05 0.04
C ARG A 582 13.67 6.71 1.03
N GLY A 583 13.93 6.50 2.31
CA GLY A 583 13.05 6.95 3.39
C GLY A 583 12.11 5.86 3.89
N PHE A 584 11.89 4.77 3.15
CA PHE A 584 11.13 3.62 3.66
C PHE A 584 11.89 2.93 4.79
N ARG A 585 11.15 2.28 5.69
CA ARG A 585 11.70 1.50 6.79
C ARG A 585 12.28 0.18 6.27
N THR A 586 13.28 -0.31 6.98
CA THR A 586 13.90 -1.60 6.70
C THR A 586 13.14 -2.72 7.40
N ASP A 587 13.02 -3.86 6.73
CA ASP A 587 12.35 -5.03 7.31
C ASP A 587 13.19 -5.62 8.44
N GLY A 588 12.53 -5.94 9.56
CA GLY A 588 13.19 -6.62 10.67
C GLY A 588 13.32 -8.09 10.28
N GLY A 589 14.50 -8.53 9.83
CA GLY A 589 14.77 -9.83 9.18
C GLY A 589 14.49 -11.12 9.96
N SER A 590 13.42 -11.18 10.77
CA SER A 590 12.88 -12.38 11.40
C SER A 590 11.72 -12.93 10.56
N VAL A 591 11.68 -14.25 10.38
CA VAL A 591 10.61 -14.93 9.63
C VAL A 591 9.24 -14.68 10.29
N GLY A 592 8.27 -14.24 9.50
CA GLY A 592 6.91 -13.93 9.97
C GLY A 592 6.76 -12.55 10.63
N ALA A 593 7.83 -11.76 10.70
CA ALA A 593 7.73 -10.35 11.10
C ALA A 593 7.06 -9.51 10.01
N PRO A 594 6.42 -8.38 10.37
CA PRO A 594 5.92 -7.43 9.39
C PRO A 594 7.03 -6.94 8.46
N LEU A 595 6.73 -6.89 7.16
CA LEU A 595 7.55 -6.24 6.15
C LEU A 595 7.22 -4.76 6.16
N TRP A 596 8.05 -3.96 6.84
CA TRP A 596 7.82 -2.53 7.05
C TRP A 596 7.93 -1.72 5.77
N GLY A 597 8.85 -2.08 4.86
CA GLY A 597 8.93 -1.43 3.55
C GLY A 597 7.64 -1.58 2.76
N ASP A 598 6.99 -2.75 2.87
CA ASP A 598 5.73 -3.04 2.18
C ASP A 598 4.57 -2.26 2.80
N MET A 599 4.52 -2.21 4.13
CA MET A 599 3.55 -1.40 4.85
C MET A 599 3.73 0.10 4.54
N ASP A 600 4.96 0.55 4.31
CA ASP A 600 5.25 1.92 3.88
C ASP A 600 4.79 2.17 2.46
N MET A 601 4.97 1.21 1.56
CA MET A 601 4.45 1.30 0.19
C MET A 601 2.93 1.42 0.19
N VAL A 602 2.20 0.66 1.02
CA VAL A 602 0.74 0.82 1.17
C VAL A 602 0.36 2.26 1.53
N ARG A 603 1.16 2.93 2.36
CA ARG A 603 0.85 4.25 2.94
C ARG A 603 1.37 5.43 2.11
N ALA A 604 2.46 5.24 1.40
CA ALA A 604 3.28 6.33 0.86
C ALA A 604 3.72 6.12 -0.59
N TRP A 605 3.15 5.14 -1.31
CA TRP A 605 3.44 4.94 -2.73
C TRP A 605 3.30 6.25 -3.51
N ASP A 606 2.26 7.04 -3.23
CA ASP A 606 1.94 8.32 -3.88
C ASP A 606 2.97 9.44 -3.62
N ARG A 607 3.90 9.25 -2.67
CA ARG A 607 4.97 10.20 -2.35
C ARG A 607 6.22 9.99 -3.19
N LEU A 608 6.42 8.80 -3.75
CA LEU A 608 7.59 8.47 -4.56
C LEU A 608 7.62 9.30 -5.86
N GLY A 609 8.81 9.57 -6.37
CA GLY A 609 9.01 10.42 -7.55
C GLY A 609 8.88 9.66 -8.86
N PHE A 610 8.50 10.38 -9.92
CA PHE A 610 8.51 9.88 -11.29
C PHE A 610 9.87 10.14 -11.95
N VAL A 611 10.33 9.24 -12.80
CA VAL A 611 11.57 9.35 -13.57
C VAL A 611 11.22 9.76 -15.00
N VAL A 612 11.60 10.99 -15.36
CA VAL A 612 11.24 11.60 -16.65
C VAL A 612 12.49 12.05 -17.39
N GLU A 613 12.40 12.09 -18.72
CA GLU A 613 13.46 12.62 -19.58
C GLU A 613 13.46 14.15 -19.53
N LYS A 614 14.58 14.76 -19.17
CA LYS A 614 14.80 16.21 -19.21
C LYS A 614 15.93 16.56 -20.16
N GLU A 615 15.73 17.61 -20.94
CA GLU A 615 16.78 18.22 -21.74
C GLU A 615 17.53 19.24 -20.89
N ILE A 616 18.86 19.18 -20.97
CA ILE A 616 19.79 20.02 -20.20
C ILE A 616 20.66 20.82 -21.17
N ASP A 617 21.50 21.73 -20.67
CA ASP A 617 22.37 22.58 -21.50
C ASP A 617 23.09 21.77 -22.61
N ASN A 618 23.13 22.33 -23.82
CA ASN A 618 23.68 21.73 -25.04
C ASN A 618 22.87 20.57 -25.65
N GLY A 619 21.58 20.42 -25.32
CA GLY A 619 20.66 19.50 -26.00
C GLY A 619 20.80 18.02 -25.58
N ILE A 620 21.46 17.76 -24.46
CA ILE A 620 21.62 16.41 -23.92
C ILE A 620 20.34 16.05 -23.16
N LYS A 621 19.77 14.88 -23.45
CA LYS A 621 18.59 14.36 -22.76
C LYS A 621 18.97 13.32 -21.72
N LEU A 622 18.55 13.52 -20.47
CA LEU A 622 18.90 12.67 -19.32
C LEU A 622 17.65 12.39 -18.49
N PHE A 623 17.58 11.21 -17.86
CA PHE A 623 16.47 10.88 -16.97
C PHE A 623 16.76 11.32 -15.54
N THR A 624 15.77 11.93 -14.89
CA THR A 624 15.87 12.36 -13.49
C THR A 624 14.54 12.25 -12.77
N GLU A 625 14.61 12.08 -11.45
CA GLU A 625 13.44 12.02 -10.60
C GLU A 625 12.80 13.42 -10.43
N VAL A 626 11.48 13.47 -10.52
CA VAL A 626 10.63 14.64 -10.30
C VAL A 626 9.51 14.29 -9.33
N GLU A 627 8.91 15.31 -8.72
CA GLU A 627 7.68 15.17 -7.93
C GLU A 627 7.80 14.18 -6.75
N HIS A 628 9.03 13.93 -6.27
CA HIS A 628 9.26 13.14 -5.05
C HIS A 628 8.99 14.00 -3.83
N ASP A 629 8.04 13.58 -3.00
CA ASP A 629 7.76 14.20 -1.70
C ASP A 629 8.49 13.44 -0.58
N LYS A 630 8.69 14.06 0.57
CA LYS A 630 9.21 13.38 1.74
C LYS A 630 8.25 12.23 2.12
N VAL A 631 8.71 10.98 1.96
CA VAL A 631 8.04 9.76 2.48
C VAL A 631 7.61 10.00 3.92
N TYR A 632 8.50 10.66 4.65
CA TYR A 632 8.34 11.07 6.02
C TYR A 632 8.91 12.47 6.22
N LYS A 633 8.06 13.37 6.69
CA LYS A 633 8.45 14.74 7.02
C LYS A 633 9.20 14.55 8.46
N GLU A 634 10.13 15.40 8.98
CA GLU A 634 10.41 15.82 10.42
C GLU A 634 9.60 17.05 11.04
N THR A 635 8.54 16.89 11.88
CA THR A 635 7.70 18.03 12.41
C THR A 635 8.17 18.31 13.82
N THR A 636 8.41 19.56 14.17
CA THR A 636 8.78 19.91 15.55
C THR A 636 7.54 19.97 16.47
N VAL A 637 7.71 19.77 17.78
CA VAL A 637 6.63 19.95 18.77
C VAL A 637 5.96 21.32 18.62
N LYS A 638 6.76 22.34 18.29
CA LYS A 638 6.30 23.71 18.03
C LYS A 638 5.31 23.79 16.85
N GLU A 639 5.62 23.16 15.72
CA GLU A 639 4.71 23.12 14.55
C GLU A 639 3.40 22.36 14.85
N ILE A 640 3.46 21.34 15.71
CA ILE A 640 2.28 20.58 16.16
C ILE A 640 1.34 21.51 16.92
N VAL A 641 1.88 22.20 17.92
CA VAL A 641 1.10 23.02 18.86
C VAL A 641 0.53 24.23 18.15
N GLU A 642 1.31 24.94 17.31
CA GLU A 642 0.89 26.17 16.64
C GLU A 642 -0.42 26.01 15.84
N ASN A 643 -0.66 24.84 15.23
CA ASN A 643 -1.80 24.62 14.34
C ASN A 643 -2.96 23.86 14.98
N ALA A 644 -2.74 23.23 16.14
CA ALA A 644 -3.73 22.35 16.76
C ALA A 644 -5.07 23.06 16.97
N THR A 645 -6.16 22.30 16.87
CA THR A 645 -7.50 22.63 17.37
C THR A 645 -7.76 21.91 18.71
N LEU A 646 -8.87 22.24 19.38
CA LEU A 646 -9.22 21.57 20.64
C LEU A 646 -9.61 20.08 20.43
N ASP A 647 -10.12 19.74 19.24
CA ASP A 647 -10.40 18.35 18.86
C ASP A 647 -9.11 17.56 18.68
N ASP A 648 -8.16 18.15 17.95
CA ASP A 648 -6.82 17.62 17.76
C ASP A 648 -6.12 17.36 19.11
N PHE A 649 -6.29 18.30 20.05
CA PHE A 649 -5.74 18.15 21.39
C PHE A 649 -6.41 17.03 22.20
N TYR A 650 -7.73 16.84 22.07
CA TYR A 650 -8.42 15.72 22.67
C TYR A 650 -7.95 14.37 22.11
N GLU A 651 -7.74 14.29 20.80
CA GLU A 651 -7.21 13.08 20.17
C GLU A 651 -5.79 12.75 20.66
N LEU A 652 -4.96 13.79 20.87
CA LEU A 652 -3.63 13.64 21.44
C LEU A 652 -3.65 13.03 22.85
N LEU A 653 -4.56 13.49 23.69
CA LEU A 653 -4.77 12.95 25.03
C LEU A 653 -5.35 11.51 24.98
N GLN A 654 -6.24 11.22 24.03
CA GLN A 654 -6.78 9.87 23.84
C GLN A 654 -5.71 8.88 23.34
N LEU A 655 -4.74 9.35 22.55
CA LEU A 655 -3.56 8.58 22.17
C LEU A 655 -2.68 8.28 23.39
N ALA A 656 -2.36 9.29 24.21
CA ALA A 656 -1.64 9.08 25.46
C ALA A 656 -2.36 8.07 26.35
N LEU A 657 -3.68 8.14 26.47
CA LEU A 657 -4.45 7.14 27.22
C LEU A 657 -4.30 5.73 26.63
N GLN A 658 -4.34 5.61 25.29
CA GLN A 658 -4.24 4.32 24.61
C GLN A 658 -2.86 3.67 24.79
N ILE A 659 -1.81 4.47 24.86
CA ILE A 659 -0.44 4.04 25.10
C ILE A 659 -0.35 3.29 26.43
N GLU A 660 -0.78 3.93 27.52
CA GLU A 660 -0.75 3.36 28.87
C GLU A 660 -1.61 2.08 28.93
N LEU A 661 -2.71 2.04 28.19
CA LEU A 661 -3.59 0.85 28.12
C LEU A 661 -2.97 -0.31 27.31
N THR A 662 -1.99 -0.05 26.45
CA THR A 662 -1.35 -1.05 25.57
C THR A 662 -0.14 -1.71 26.24
N THR A 663 0.47 -1.09 27.24
CA THR A 663 1.61 -1.64 28.00
C THR A 663 1.16 -2.55 29.14
N ILE A 664 0.01 -2.27 29.78
CA ILE A 664 -0.51 -3.01 30.94
C ILE A 664 -0.75 -4.52 30.64
N PRO A 665 -1.46 -4.93 29.56
CA PRO A 665 -1.75 -6.35 29.34
C PRO A 665 -0.51 -7.25 29.16
N PRO A 666 0.52 -6.87 28.37
CA PRO A 666 1.80 -7.59 28.30
C PRO A 666 2.47 -7.77 29.66
N TYR A 667 2.51 -6.72 30.50
CA TYR A 667 3.12 -6.78 31.82
C TYR A 667 2.36 -7.75 32.73
N LEU A 668 1.04 -7.67 32.74
CA LEU A 668 0.19 -8.59 33.50
C LEU A 668 0.28 -10.03 32.99
N TYR A 669 0.32 -10.23 31.67
CA TYR A 669 0.46 -11.56 31.06
C TYR A 669 1.78 -12.22 31.47
N ALA A 670 2.88 -11.49 31.36
CA ALA A 670 4.19 -11.93 31.82
C ALA A 670 4.16 -12.25 33.33
N MET A 671 3.55 -11.39 34.16
CA MET A 671 3.40 -11.62 35.60
C MET A 671 2.59 -12.90 35.91
N TYR A 672 1.49 -13.16 35.20
CA TYR A 672 0.66 -14.35 35.38
C TYR A 672 1.38 -15.64 34.97
N SER A 673 2.36 -15.57 34.06
CA SER A 673 3.18 -16.72 33.65
C SER A 673 4.14 -17.22 34.73
N ILE A 674 4.47 -16.40 35.74
CA ILE A 674 5.42 -16.77 36.80
C ILE A 674 4.74 -17.70 37.83
N LYS A 675 5.38 -18.81 38.23
CA LYS A 675 4.87 -19.69 39.30
C LYS A 675 4.97 -19.02 40.67
N THR A 676 4.06 -19.32 41.59
CA THR A 676 4.07 -18.78 42.97
C THR A 676 4.92 -19.63 43.90
N GLY A 677 5.50 -19.03 44.94
CA GLY A 677 6.20 -19.75 46.00
C GLY A 677 7.68 -20.00 45.71
N THR A 678 8.28 -19.20 44.82
CA THR A 678 9.73 -19.17 44.59
C THR A 678 10.27 -17.79 44.97
N GLU A 679 11.45 -17.72 45.59
CA GLU A 679 11.97 -16.47 46.17
C GLU A 679 12.11 -15.36 45.11
N ILE A 680 12.72 -15.67 43.96
CA ILE A 680 12.91 -14.71 42.88
C ILE A 680 11.61 -14.47 42.10
N GLY A 681 10.80 -15.51 41.90
CA GLY A 681 9.51 -15.40 41.21
C GLY A 681 8.53 -14.46 41.90
N ASP A 682 8.41 -14.55 43.23
CA ASP A 682 7.51 -13.67 43.99
C ASP A 682 8.05 -12.22 44.01
N LYS A 683 9.38 -12.01 44.09
CA LYS A 683 10.01 -10.69 43.93
C LYS A 683 9.72 -10.06 42.57
N LEU A 684 9.86 -10.83 41.48
CA LEU A 684 9.57 -10.35 40.12
C LEU A 684 8.10 -9.97 39.94
N LYS A 685 7.18 -10.77 40.47
CA LYS A 685 5.75 -10.43 40.45
C LYS A 685 5.46 -9.11 41.14
N HIS A 686 6.10 -8.85 42.28
CA HIS A 686 5.93 -7.58 42.97
C HIS A 686 6.41 -6.39 42.15
N LEU A 687 7.57 -6.50 41.49
CA LEU A 687 8.12 -5.43 40.64
C LEU A 687 7.26 -5.17 39.39
N ILE A 688 6.89 -6.22 38.65
CA ILE A 688 6.07 -6.07 37.43
C ILE A 688 4.68 -5.53 37.77
N ARG A 689 4.10 -6.00 38.88
CA ARG A 689 2.82 -5.48 39.38
C ARG A 689 2.93 -3.99 39.73
N HIS A 690 4.00 -3.58 40.39
CA HIS A 690 4.21 -2.18 40.75
C HIS A 690 4.22 -1.27 39.52
N VAL A 691 4.97 -1.64 38.47
CA VAL A 691 4.97 -0.91 37.19
C VAL A 691 3.55 -0.88 36.59
N SER A 692 2.85 -2.02 36.58
CA SER A 692 1.47 -2.06 36.06
C SER A 692 0.48 -1.18 36.85
N GLU A 693 0.70 -1.03 38.16
CA GLU A 693 -0.08 -0.12 39.02
C GLU A 693 0.24 1.36 38.70
N GLU A 694 1.48 1.68 38.34
CA GLU A 694 1.91 3.02 37.92
C GLU A 694 1.38 3.39 36.51
N GLU A 695 1.43 2.49 35.53
CA GLU A 695 0.81 2.70 34.21
C GLU A 695 -0.71 2.95 34.31
N MET A 696 -1.38 2.25 35.25
CA MET A 696 -2.80 2.52 35.54
C MET A 696 -3.03 3.89 36.17
N LEU A 697 -2.08 4.38 36.97
CA LEU A 697 -2.12 5.74 37.50
C LEU A 697 -1.95 6.75 36.37
N HIS A 698 -1.04 6.51 35.43
CA HIS A 698 -0.82 7.36 34.25
C HIS A 698 -2.08 7.44 33.39
N ALA A 699 -2.70 6.30 33.07
CA ALA A 699 -3.99 6.27 32.37
C ALA A 699 -5.08 7.09 33.10
N ALA A 700 -5.13 7.02 34.43
CA ALA A 700 -6.10 7.78 35.22
C ALA A 700 -5.81 9.29 35.24
N LEU A 701 -4.54 9.69 35.27
CA LEU A 701 -4.12 11.09 35.15
C LEU A 701 -4.45 11.64 33.75
N VAL A 702 -4.18 10.88 32.68
CA VAL A 702 -4.57 11.27 31.32
C VAL A 702 -6.09 11.41 31.19
N ALA A 703 -6.86 10.52 31.79
CA ALA A 703 -8.32 10.63 31.82
C ALA A 703 -8.80 11.89 32.57
N ASN A 704 -8.14 12.29 33.68
CA ASN A 704 -8.40 13.58 34.32
C ASN A 704 -8.06 14.77 33.40
N LEU A 705 -6.94 14.71 32.66
CA LEU A 705 -6.57 15.73 31.66
C LEU A 705 -7.65 15.84 30.56
N ILE A 706 -8.17 14.73 30.04
CA ILE A 706 -9.27 14.70 29.05
C ILE A 706 -10.53 15.36 29.59
N VAL A 707 -10.91 15.05 30.82
CA VAL A 707 -12.11 15.64 31.45
C VAL A 707 -11.93 17.13 31.70
N SER A 708 -10.72 17.58 32.07
CA SER A 708 -10.44 18.99 32.35
C SER A 708 -10.73 19.89 31.14
N ILE A 709 -10.53 19.38 29.91
CA ILE A 709 -10.83 20.08 28.65
C ILE A 709 -12.30 19.95 28.21
N GLY A 710 -13.16 19.35 29.05
CA GLY A 710 -14.60 19.19 28.78
C GLY A 710 -14.94 18.03 27.84
N ARG A 711 -14.05 17.05 27.70
CA ARG A 711 -14.25 15.84 26.88
C ARG A 711 -14.39 14.59 27.77
N LYS A 712 -14.70 13.44 27.17
CA LYS A 712 -14.91 12.18 27.89
C LYS A 712 -13.84 11.16 27.46
N PRO A 713 -13.12 10.51 28.39
CA PRO A 713 -12.16 9.48 28.03
C PRO A 713 -12.88 8.23 27.52
N ILE A 714 -12.29 7.57 26.52
CA ILE A 714 -12.77 6.31 25.97
C ILE A 714 -11.82 5.20 26.41
N PHE A 715 -12.32 4.24 27.19
CA PHE A 715 -11.59 3.04 27.61
C PHE A 715 -12.14 1.77 26.94
N TYR A 716 -13.44 1.77 26.61
CA TYR A 716 -14.11 0.63 26.00
C TYR A 716 -14.73 1.02 24.66
N SER A 717 -14.15 0.47 23.62
CA SER A 717 -14.67 0.41 22.26
C SER A 717 -13.94 -0.72 21.55
N ARG A 718 -14.39 -1.12 20.36
CA ARG A 718 -13.61 -2.09 19.57
C ARG A 718 -12.24 -1.52 19.22
N GLU A 719 -12.12 -0.20 19.13
CA GLU A 719 -10.91 0.54 18.78
C GLU A 719 -9.95 0.79 19.96
N ALA A 720 -10.46 0.86 21.19
CA ALA A 720 -9.66 1.15 22.39
C ALA A 720 -9.05 -0.10 23.04
N ILE A 721 -9.61 -1.29 22.78
CA ILE A 721 -9.06 -2.54 23.30
C ILE A 721 -7.85 -2.96 22.45
N PRO A 722 -6.63 -3.01 23.02
CA PRO A 722 -5.44 -3.38 22.25
C PRO A 722 -5.50 -4.85 21.80
N LEU A 723 -5.00 -5.12 20.60
CA LEU A 723 -4.72 -6.48 20.13
C LEU A 723 -3.28 -6.84 20.41
N TYR A 724 -2.93 -8.13 20.33
CA TYR A 724 -1.55 -8.58 20.42
C TYR A 724 -1.31 -9.74 19.43
N PRO A 725 -0.13 -9.81 18.80
CA PRO A 725 0.96 -8.85 18.95
C PRO A 725 0.66 -7.53 18.24
N ASN A 726 1.09 -6.42 18.83
CA ASN A 726 0.76 -5.09 18.35
C ASN A 726 1.97 -4.17 18.48
N PRO A 727 2.21 -3.25 17.54
CA PRO A 727 3.32 -2.33 17.65
C PRO A 727 2.92 -1.32 18.73
N LEU A 728 3.84 -1.00 19.64
CA LEU A 728 3.54 0.07 20.59
C LEU A 728 3.33 1.37 19.79
N PRO A 729 2.25 2.13 20.01
CA PRO A 729 1.94 3.33 19.24
C PRO A 729 2.83 4.53 19.61
N HIS A 730 4.16 4.37 19.55
CA HIS A 730 5.27 5.35 19.66
C HIS A 730 6.56 4.70 20.23
N ILE A 731 7.70 5.32 19.91
CA ILE A 731 9.12 5.07 20.30
C ILE A 731 9.95 4.14 19.38
N LYS A 732 11.05 4.75 18.90
CA LYS A 732 12.35 4.28 18.35
C LYS A 732 12.39 3.14 17.31
N GLN A 733 13.09 3.44 16.20
CA GLN A 733 13.74 2.53 15.24
C GLN A 733 13.14 1.10 15.09
N GLY A 734 12.22 0.93 14.15
CA GLY A 734 11.56 -0.35 13.89
C GLY A 734 10.52 -0.64 14.96
N GLU A 735 9.28 -0.95 14.57
CA GLU A 735 8.20 -1.04 15.56
C GLU A 735 8.54 -2.15 16.58
N ILE A 736 8.65 -1.80 17.86
CA ILE A 736 8.77 -2.78 18.94
C ILE A 736 7.44 -3.52 18.96
N MET A 737 7.43 -4.72 18.37
CA MET A 737 6.28 -5.60 18.42
C MET A 737 6.12 -6.08 19.86
N VAL A 738 5.01 -5.68 20.47
CA VAL A 738 4.66 -6.06 21.83
C VAL A 738 3.84 -7.33 21.75
N HIS A 739 4.35 -8.38 22.37
CA HIS A 739 3.73 -9.71 22.41
C HIS A 739 3.15 -9.98 23.80
N LEU A 740 2.07 -10.74 23.87
CA LEU A 740 1.66 -11.42 25.10
C LEU A 740 2.53 -12.67 25.24
N SER A 741 3.59 -12.60 26.05
CA SER A 741 4.48 -13.74 26.26
C SER A 741 4.91 -13.90 27.72
N LYS A 742 5.43 -15.09 28.04
CA LYS A 742 5.94 -15.41 29.37
C LYS A 742 7.10 -14.49 29.77
N ALA A 743 7.34 -14.33 31.06
CA ALA A 743 8.35 -13.43 31.61
C ALA A 743 9.80 -13.95 31.44
N ASP A 744 10.20 -14.33 30.23
CA ASP A 744 11.58 -14.72 29.94
C ASP A 744 12.47 -13.50 29.62
N VAL A 745 13.76 -13.77 29.41
CA VAL A 745 14.77 -12.75 29.11
C VAL A 745 14.40 -11.94 27.87
N LYS A 746 13.77 -12.55 26.85
CA LYS A 746 13.40 -11.85 25.62
C LYS A 746 12.28 -10.86 25.92
N THR A 747 11.22 -11.31 26.61
CA THR A 747 10.07 -10.47 26.97
C THR A 747 10.46 -9.30 27.88
N ILE A 748 11.29 -9.53 28.90
CA ILE A 748 11.72 -8.43 29.79
C ILE A 748 12.63 -7.44 29.06
N ASN A 749 13.46 -7.88 28.10
CA ASN A 749 14.20 -6.96 27.24
C ASN A 749 13.27 -6.10 26.38
N THR A 750 12.16 -6.65 25.88
CA THR A 750 11.13 -5.85 25.20
C THR A 750 10.57 -4.77 26.14
N PHE A 751 10.27 -5.10 27.41
CA PHE A 751 9.79 -4.11 28.38
C PHE A 751 10.83 -3.01 28.66
N ILE A 752 12.12 -3.36 28.76
CA ILE A 752 13.21 -2.38 28.88
C ILE A 752 13.27 -1.46 27.66
N GLN A 753 12.98 -1.97 26.45
CA GLN A 753 12.96 -1.15 25.24
C GLN A 753 11.74 -0.21 25.21
N ILE A 754 10.58 -0.67 25.69
CA ILE A 754 9.36 0.14 25.82
C ILE A 754 9.62 1.36 26.72
N GLU A 755 10.26 1.15 27.88
CA GLU A 755 10.45 2.20 28.90
C GLU A 755 11.73 3.04 28.71
N ALA A 756 12.51 2.83 27.64
CA ALA A 756 13.84 3.41 27.52
C ALA A 756 13.82 4.95 27.33
N PRO A 757 14.53 5.73 28.17
CA PRO A 757 14.56 7.20 28.06
C PRO A 757 15.16 7.69 26.75
N ASP A 758 14.86 8.94 26.38
CA ASP A 758 15.58 9.62 25.31
C ASP A 758 17.02 9.92 25.73
N VAL A 759 17.99 9.38 25.00
CA VAL A 759 19.42 9.55 25.33
C VAL A 759 20.03 10.45 24.26
N GLN A 760 19.74 11.75 24.34
CA GLN A 760 20.70 12.74 23.86
C GLN A 760 21.74 12.96 24.98
N ASP A 761 23.02 12.86 24.60
CA ASP A 761 24.22 13.11 25.40
C ASP A 761 24.66 12.05 26.42
N LYS A 762 25.30 10.95 25.96
CA LYS A 762 26.47 10.32 26.65
C LYS A 762 27.20 9.15 25.96
N TYR A 763 27.23 9.04 24.62
CA TYR A 763 28.15 8.10 23.95
C TYR A 763 28.94 8.75 22.81
N PRO A 764 30.27 8.56 22.75
CA PRO A 764 31.08 9.08 21.65
C PRO A 764 30.65 8.45 20.33
N HIS A 765 30.53 9.31 19.31
CA HIS A 765 30.10 9.01 17.94
C HIS A 765 30.74 7.74 17.35
N SER A 766 29.98 6.63 17.28
CA SER A 766 30.29 5.51 16.38
C SER A 766 29.11 4.56 16.10
N ILE A 767 27.86 5.05 16.09
CA ILE A 767 26.72 4.27 15.56
C ILE A 767 26.23 4.93 14.26
N PRO A 768 26.04 4.17 13.16
CA PRO A 768 25.61 4.74 11.87
C PRO A 768 24.27 5.46 11.97
N GLN A 769 24.20 6.63 11.33
CA GLN A 769 23.09 7.59 11.25
C GLN A 769 21.81 7.08 10.53
N LYS A 770 21.60 5.76 10.46
CA LYS A 770 20.49 5.11 9.76
C LYS A 770 19.51 4.51 10.77
N ALA A 771 18.58 5.32 11.25
CA ALA A 771 17.20 4.98 11.61
C ALA A 771 16.66 6.10 12.52
N ARG A 772 15.70 6.88 12.03
CA ARG A 772 14.92 7.85 12.81
C ARG A 772 13.46 7.64 12.40
N ASN A 773 12.53 7.56 13.37
CA ASN A 773 11.17 7.05 13.17
C ASN A 773 10.12 8.19 13.03
N PRO A 774 9.38 8.28 11.91
CA PRO A 774 8.47 9.39 11.61
C PRO A 774 6.95 9.09 11.71
N LEU A 775 6.53 7.96 12.29
CA LEU A 775 5.10 7.62 12.40
C LEU A 775 4.29 8.56 13.30
N LEU A 776 4.91 9.15 14.33
CA LEU A 776 4.30 10.25 15.10
C LEU A 776 3.94 11.42 14.16
N ARG A 777 4.74 11.70 13.14
CA ARG A 777 4.51 12.86 12.27
C ARG A 777 3.24 12.73 11.42
N LEU A 778 2.85 11.51 11.02
CA LEU A 778 1.79 11.31 10.04
C LEU A 778 0.37 11.45 10.63
N GLY A 779 0.17 11.01 11.87
CA GLY A 779 -1.07 11.26 12.61
C GLY A 779 -1.24 12.73 12.96
N PHE A 780 -0.15 13.37 13.37
CA PHE A 780 -0.14 14.76 13.82
C PHE A 780 -0.25 15.79 12.69
N LEU A 781 0.35 15.58 11.51
CA LEU A 781 0.26 16.52 10.38
C LEU A 781 -1.16 16.63 9.80
N LYS A 782 -1.95 15.55 9.89
CA LYS A 782 -3.31 15.47 9.34
C LYS A 782 -4.37 16.12 10.24
N MET A 783 -4.14 16.27 11.54
CA MET A 783 -4.93 17.11 12.48
C MET A 783 -4.95 18.59 12.07
N LEU A 784 -3.86 19.11 11.51
CA LEU A 784 -3.54 20.55 11.53
C LEU A 784 -3.89 21.38 10.27
N GLY A 785 -4.11 20.74 9.13
CA GLY A 785 -4.86 21.36 8.01
C GLY A 785 -4.14 22.46 7.27
N LYS A 786 -2.81 22.46 7.31
CA LYS A 786 -1.98 23.39 6.57
C LYS A 786 -1.34 22.75 5.35
N GLU A 787 -1.39 23.48 4.24
CA GLU A 787 -0.50 23.30 3.09
C GLU A 787 0.93 23.72 3.47
N ALA A 788 1.93 23.02 2.91
CA ALA A 788 3.33 23.18 3.28
C ALA A 788 3.95 24.44 2.66
N GLY A 789 4.27 25.43 3.48
CA GLY A 789 5.23 26.49 3.12
C GLY A 789 6.67 26.05 3.43
N ASN A 790 7.63 26.52 2.65
CA ASN A 790 9.07 26.32 2.83
C ASN A 790 9.57 26.99 4.12
N VAL A 791 10.13 26.23 5.06
CA VAL A 791 11.03 26.75 6.10
C VAL A 791 12.18 25.78 6.32
N ASP A 792 13.36 26.38 6.47
CA ASP A 792 14.70 25.79 6.57
C ASP A 792 14.96 25.10 7.92
N SER A 793 15.94 24.22 7.92
CA SER A 793 16.32 23.32 9.02
C SER A 793 16.76 24.04 10.30
N SER A 794 16.15 23.69 11.43
CA SER A 794 16.80 23.71 12.74
C SER A 794 16.29 22.55 13.61
N GLU A 795 17.26 21.91 14.26
CA GLU A 795 17.21 20.81 15.23
C GLU A 795 16.00 20.86 16.17
N ASP A 796 15.18 19.79 16.14
CA ASP A 796 14.35 19.29 17.25
C ASP A 796 13.65 18.00 16.74
N ASP A 797 14.36 16.87 16.86
CA ASP A 797 13.88 15.54 16.46
C ASP A 797 12.93 14.93 17.53
N LEU A 798 11.86 14.25 17.10
CA LEU A 798 10.85 13.58 17.95
C LEU A 798 11.23 12.11 18.16
N ASP A 799 11.73 11.69 19.33
CA ASP A 799 12.25 10.31 19.51
C ASP A 799 11.79 9.56 20.81
N SER A 800 10.90 10.10 21.69
CA SER A 800 10.39 9.40 22.92
C SER A 800 8.89 9.63 23.32
N ILE A 801 8.33 8.83 24.24
CA ILE A 801 7.01 9.01 24.94
C ILE A 801 7.02 10.41 25.58
N GLY A 802 8.15 10.81 26.16
CA GLY A 802 8.36 12.12 26.73
C GLY A 802 8.05 13.28 25.79
N ASN A 803 8.33 13.17 24.48
CA ASN A 803 7.98 14.22 23.50
C ASN A 803 6.47 14.32 23.24
N LEU A 804 5.72 13.21 23.32
CA LEU A 804 4.26 13.23 23.24
C LEU A 804 3.69 14.04 24.40
N TYR A 805 4.18 13.78 25.61
CA TYR A 805 3.79 14.52 26.81
C TYR A 805 4.23 15.99 26.77
N ASP A 806 5.38 16.31 26.17
CA ASP A 806 5.78 17.70 25.93
C ASP A 806 4.80 18.42 24.98
N ALA A 807 4.35 17.76 23.91
CA ALA A 807 3.33 18.31 23.01
C ALA A 807 1.97 18.52 23.70
N ILE A 808 1.58 17.60 24.60
CA ILE A 808 0.38 17.74 25.44
C ILE A 808 0.50 18.96 26.35
N ALA A 809 1.64 19.15 27.02
CA ALA A 809 1.89 20.30 27.90
C ALA A 809 1.80 21.63 27.14
N GLU A 810 2.42 21.70 25.96
CA GLU A 810 2.36 22.89 25.10
C GLU A 810 0.94 23.17 24.56
N CYS A 811 0.16 22.13 24.24
CA CYS A 811 -1.26 22.30 23.90
C CYS A 811 -2.08 22.85 25.08
N PHE A 812 -1.84 22.41 26.32
CA PHE A 812 -2.47 23.00 27.50
C PHE A 812 -2.15 24.50 27.62
N LYS A 813 -0.89 24.90 27.40
CA LYS A 813 -0.50 26.32 27.38
C LYS A 813 -1.25 27.10 26.29
N LYS A 814 -1.32 26.56 25.07
CA LYS A 814 -2.00 27.20 23.94
C LYS A 814 -3.50 27.38 24.17
N PHE A 815 -4.17 26.35 24.67
CA PHE A 815 -5.62 26.34 24.83
C PHE A 815 -6.09 26.78 26.21
N ASN A 816 -5.19 27.22 27.09
CA ASN A 816 -5.49 27.55 28.48
C ASN A 816 -6.75 28.42 28.63
N ASP A 817 -6.87 29.49 27.83
CA ASP A 817 -8.00 30.42 27.90
C ASP A 817 -9.33 29.83 27.38
N GLN A 818 -9.29 28.69 26.67
CA GLN A 818 -10.45 27.96 26.15
C GLN A 818 -10.86 26.79 27.06
N ILE A 819 -9.99 26.37 27.97
CA ILE A 819 -10.21 25.23 28.87
C ILE A 819 -10.95 25.70 30.12
N LYS A 820 -12.01 24.98 30.49
CA LYS A 820 -12.81 25.28 31.68
C LYS A 820 -12.31 24.61 32.96
N TYR A 821 -11.39 23.66 32.84
CA TYR A 821 -10.86 22.84 33.93
C TYR A 821 -12.00 22.19 34.74
N ASP A 822 -12.84 21.39 34.07
CA ASP A 822 -13.97 20.74 34.74
C ASP A 822 -13.47 19.67 35.73
N THR A 823 -13.67 19.91 37.02
CA THR A 823 -13.24 19.02 38.11
C THR A 823 -14.32 18.01 38.52
N LYS A 824 -15.58 18.20 38.11
CA LYS A 824 -16.72 17.41 38.61
C LYS A 824 -16.62 15.93 38.30
N PHE A 825 -16.08 15.62 37.13
CA PHE A 825 -15.98 14.25 36.62
C PHE A 825 -14.60 13.62 36.83
N GLN A 826 -13.64 14.35 37.41
CA GLN A 826 -12.29 13.86 37.68
C GLN A 826 -12.24 12.92 38.89
N LEU A 827 -11.21 12.09 38.98
CA LEU A 827 -10.87 11.34 40.18
C LEU A 827 -10.09 12.21 41.16
N GLU A 828 -10.43 12.12 42.46
CA GLU A 828 -9.80 12.88 43.54
C GLU A 828 -8.62 12.08 44.15
N PRO A 829 -7.62 12.77 44.75
CA PRO A 829 -6.57 12.11 45.53
C PRO A 829 -7.15 11.15 46.58
N GLY A 830 -6.53 9.98 46.74
CA GLY A 830 -7.01 8.93 47.64
C GLY A 830 -8.15 8.07 47.10
N MET A 831 -8.59 8.28 45.85
CA MET A 831 -9.43 7.32 45.12
C MET A 831 -8.55 6.34 44.33
N GLY A 832 -8.66 5.03 44.59
CA GLY A 832 -7.97 4.00 43.80
C GLY A 832 -6.75 3.38 44.48
N TYR A 833 -6.11 2.46 43.77
CA TYR A 833 -4.96 1.68 44.24
C TYR A 833 -3.68 2.32 43.68
N ALA A 834 -3.18 3.37 44.33
CA ALA A 834 -1.86 3.95 44.02
C ALA A 834 -0.93 3.72 45.23
N PRO A 835 0.26 3.12 45.06
CA PRO A 835 1.21 2.95 46.16
C PRO A 835 1.72 4.31 46.66
N SER A 836 1.86 4.45 47.98
CA SER A 836 2.44 5.65 48.60
C SER A 836 3.94 5.72 48.24
N THR A 837 4.32 6.64 47.37
CA THR A 837 5.72 6.90 46.98
C THR A 837 6.46 7.72 48.05
N GLY A 838 6.31 7.35 49.33
CA GLY A 838 7.20 7.75 50.44
C GLY A 838 7.44 9.25 50.70
N THR A 839 6.82 10.18 49.98
CA THR A 839 7.14 11.62 49.99
C THR A 839 5.96 12.52 50.35
N GLY A 840 4.74 11.97 50.42
CA GLY A 840 3.55 12.68 50.88
C GLY A 840 2.89 13.53 49.80
N LYS A 841 1.59 13.25 49.57
CA LYS A 841 0.63 13.78 48.57
C LYS A 841 0.58 12.90 47.31
N ASP A 842 -0.17 11.80 47.40
CA ASP A 842 0.04 10.60 46.56
C ASP A 842 -0.91 10.50 45.35
N GLY A 843 -0.34 10.12 44.20
CA GLY A 843 -0.98 9.40 43.10
C GLY A 843 -1.76 10.24 42.09
N LEU A 844 -2.96 10.68 42.45
CA LEU A 844 -3.89 11.36 41.54
C LEU A 844 -3.94 12.86 41.78
N ILE A 845 -4.06 13.63 40.71
CA ILE A 845 -4.08 15.10 40.74
C ILE A 845 -5.39 15.57 40.10
N ILE A 846 -6.07 16.51 40.78
CA ILE A 846 -7.18 17.25 40.19
C ILE A 846 -6.59 18.33 39.30
N ILE A 847 -7.01 18.34 38.03
CA ILE A 847 -6.59 19.29 37.02
C ILE A 847 -7.59 20.44 37.02
N ASP A 848 -7.36 21.41 37.92
CA ASP A 848 -8.18 22.61 38.10
C ASP A 848 -7.55 23.88 37.49
N ASP A 849 -6.27 23.82 37.12
CA ASP A 849 -5.55 24.85 36.39
C ASP A 849 -4.41 24.29 35.51
N LEU A 850 -3.75 25.17 34.76
CA LEU A 850 -2.60 24.83 33.91
C LEU A 850 -1.45 24.22 34.71
N LYS A 851 -1.21 24.70 35.93
CA LYS A 851 -0.10 24.26 36.77
C LYS A 851 -0.32 22.82 37.24
N ALA A 852 -1.56 22.45 37.57
CA ALA A 852 -1.95 21.09 37.90
C ALA A 852 -1.83 20.17 36.68
N ALA A 853 -2.20 20.64 35.48
CA ALA A 853 -2.01 19.91 34.23
C ALA A 853 -0.53 19.61 33.97
N GLU A 854 0.34 20.62 34.03
CA GLU A 854 1.79 20.47 33.86
C GLU A 854 2.40 19.54 34.91
N TYR A 855 1.94 19.60 36.16
CA TYR A 855 2.42 18.71 37.22
C TYR A 855 2.04 17.24 36.94
N ALA A 856 0.80 16.97 36.51
CA ALA A 856 0.37 15.63 36.14
C ALA A 856 1.15 15.06 34.95
N ILE A 857 1.37 15.88 33.91
CA ILE A 857 2.14 15.48 32.72
C ILE A 857 3.59 15.15 33.09
N ASN A 858 4.24 15.99 33.91
CA ASN A 858 5.59 15.74 34.36
C ASN A 858 5.71 14.48 35.23
N LEU A 859 4.72 14.22 36.09
CA LEU A 859 4.70 13.01 36.92
C LEU A 859 4.68 11.74 36.05
N ILE A 860 3.83 11.70 35.03
CA ILE A 860 3.75 10.58 34.07
C ILE A 860 5.11 10.39 33.39
N LYS A 861 5.67 11.48 32.84
CA LYS A 861 6.96 11.44 32.12
C LYS A 861 8.12 10.97 33.01
N ILE A 862 8.19 11.43 34.26
CA ILE A 862 9.27 11.05 35.20
C ILE A 862 9.16 9.58 35.62
N GLN A 863 7.96 9.09 35.89
CA GLN A 863 7.77 7.70 36.36
C GLN A 863 7.96 6.67 35.24
N GLY A 864 7.45 6.95 34.03
CA GLY A 864 7.64 6.08 32.86
C GLY A 864 9.10 6.04 32.40
N GLU A 865 9.53 7.04 31.63
CA GLU A 865 10.86 7.06 30.98
C GLU A 865 12.02 7.43 31.94
N GLY A 866 11.74 8.15 33.03
CA GLY A 866 12.75 8.71 33.93
C GLY A 866 13.10 10.18 33.68
N SER A 867 13.78 10.82 34.64
CA SER A 867 14.45 12.13 34.45
C SER A 867 15.93 12.04 34.81
N VAL A 868 16.76 12.92 34.22
CA VAL A 868 18.23 12.97 34.43
C VAL A 868 18.61 13.10 35.91
N SER A 869 17.72 13.63 36.75
CA SER A 869 17.95 13.88 38.18
C SER A 869 17.41 12.81 39.14
N GLU A 870 16.51 11.92 38.71
CA GLU A 870 15.81 10.94 39.59
C GLU A 870 15.76 9.52 38.99
N PHE A 871 16.87 9.09 38.37
CA PHE A 871 16.96 7.86 37.58
C PHE A 871 16.66 6.53 38.35
N GLU A 872 16.80 6.47 39.68
CA GLU A 872 16.80 5.20 40.43
C GLU A 872 15.41 4.53 40.62
N ALA A 873 14.32 5.24 40.29
CA ALA A 873 12.93 4.82 40.52
C ALA A 873 12.04 4.68 39.27
N SER A 874 12.59 4.74 38.05
CA SER A 874 11.82 4.63 36.78
C SER A 874 11.39 3.20 36.44
N HIS A 875 10.40 3.06 35.54
CA HIS A 875 10.00 1.76 34.98
C HIS A 875 11.18 1.06 34.27
N TYR A 876 11.98 1.83 33.52
CA TYR A 876 13.18 1.35 32.83
C TYR A 876 14.18 0.66 33.77
N GLU A 877 14.54 1.29 34.88
CA GLU A 877 15.46 0.71 35.86
C GLU A 877 14.81 -0.45 36.62
N THR A 878 13.50 -0.41 36.84
CA THR A 878 12.75 -1.52 37.44
C THR A 878 12.79 -2.77 36.55
N PHE A 879 12.59 -2.65 35.24
CA PHE A 879 12.71 -3.80 34.34
C PHE A 879 14.15 -4.28 34.16
N LYS A 880 15.16 -3.40 34.24
CA LYS A 880 16.57 -3.84 34.34
C LYS A 880 16.84 -4.64 35.60
N LYS A 881 16.30 -4.24 36.75
CA LYS A 881 16.37 -5.02 37.99
C LYS A 881 15.72 -6.40 37.78
N CYS A 882 14.54 -6.46 37.14
CA CYS A 882 13.90 -7.72 36.76
C CYS A 882 14.80 -8.60 35.88
N LEU A 883 15.40 -8.04 34.82
CA LEU A 883 16.30 -8.76 33.93
C LEU A 883 17.50 -9.36 34.68
N ASN A 884 18.09 -8.58 35.59
CA ASN A 884 19.22 -9.02 36.39
C ASN A 884 18.83 -10.15 37.36
N LEU A 885 17.66 -10.06 38.00
CA LEU A 885 17.11 -11.13 38.84
C LEU A 885 16.92 -12.42 38.05
N ILE A 886 16.34 -12.36 36.85
CA ILE A 886 16.10 -13.53 36.00
C ILE A 886 17.44 -14.17 35.56
N LYS A 887 18.42 -13.37 35.14
CA LYS A 887 19.72 -13.88 34.67
C LYS A 887 20.54 -14.60 35.75
N ASN A 888 20.34 -14.22 37.01
CA ASN A 888 21.07 -14.79 38.16
C ASN A 888 20.26 -15.84 38.93
N ALA A 889 19.02 -16.15 38.51
CA ALA A 889 18.16 -17.10 39.20
C ALA A 889 18.56 -18.56 38.88
N SER A 890 18.50 -19.42 39.88
CA SER A 890 18.50 -20.87 39.66
C SER A 890 17.12 -21.35 39.14
N SER A 891 17.05 -22.56 38.59
CA SER A 891 15.79 -23.19 38.17
C SER A 891 14.84 -23.50 39.33
N GLU A 892 15.32 -23.49 40.58
CA GLU A 892 14.50 -23.64 41.78
C GLU A 892 13.91 -22.30 42.24
N ASP A 893 14.65 -21.21 42.06
CA ASP A 893 14.26 -19.86 42.49
C ASP A 893 13.35 -19.13 41.50
N TYR A 894 13.35 -19.53 40.23
CA TYR A 894 12.51 -18.94 39.18
C TYR A 894 11.94 -19.98 38.22
N GLN A 895 10.60 -20.09 38.19
CA GLN A 895 9.89 -21.02 37.32
C GLN A 895 8.72 -20.34 36.61
N LEU A 896 8.52 -20.73 35.35
CA LEU A 896 7.44 -20.24 34.49
C LEU A 896 6.45 -21.35 34.15
N TRP A 897 5.18 -21.00 34.01
CA TRP A 897 4.22 -21.78 33.24
C TRP A 897 4.56 -21.65 31.75
N PRO A 898 4.45 -22.74 30.97
CA PRO A 898 4.72 -22.70 29.53
C PRO A 898 3.50 -22.15 28.78
N VAL A 899 3.04 -20.95 29.13
CA VAL A 899 1.90 -20.29 28.48
C VAL A 899 2.23 -20.00 27.02
N ILE A 900 1.24 -20.19 26.14
CA ILE A 900 1.36 -19.88 24.71
C ILE A 900 1.65 -18.38 24.48
N THR A 901 2.36 -18.03 23.41
CA THR A 901 2.57 -16.62 23.02
C THR A 901 1.39 -16.14 22.18
N ASP A 902 0.93 -14.91 22.40
CA ASP A 902 -0.17 -14.25 21.67
C ASP A 902 -1.45 -15.12 21.57
N PRO A 903 -2.03 -15.54 22.71
CA PRO A 903 -3.19 -16.42 22.71
C PRO A 903 -4.40 -15.79 22.03
N ASP A 904 -5.04 -16.54 21.13
CA ASP A 904 -6.39 -16.27 20.65
C ASP A 904 -7.35 -17.38 21.07
N LYS A 905 -8.65 -17.06 21.23
CA LYS A 905 -9.67 -18.03 21.61
C LYS A 905 -9.77 -19.21 20.63
N SER A 906 -9.50 -18.98 19.33
CA SER A 906 -9.49 -20.03 18.30
C SER A 906 -8.37 -21.06 18.47
N MET A 907 -7.33 -20.74 19.25
CA MET A 907 -6.20 -21.63 19.53
C MET A 907 -6.51 -22.65 20.63
N PHE A 908 -7.67 -22.53 21.29
CA PHE A 908 -8.01 -23.34 22.46
C PHE A 908 -9.06 -24.42 22.14
N PRO A 909 -8.96 -25.61 22.76
CA PRO A 909 -10.05 -26.59 22.78
C PRO A 909 -11.35 -25.99 23.37
N ASP A 910 -12.50 -26.52 22.94
CA ASP A 910 -13.84 -26.06 23.39
C ASP A 910 -13.99 -25.96 24.92
N SER A 911 -13.33 -26.86 25.66
CA SER A 911 -13.33 -26.87 27.12
C SER A 911 -12.68 -25.63 27.77
N ILE A 912 -11.81 -24.93 27.04
CA ILE A 912 -11.06 -23.76 27.49
C ILE A 912 -11.62 -22.46 26.89
N VAL A 913 -12.24 -22.53 25.71
CA VAL A 913 -12.85 -21.38 25.02
C VAL A 913 -13.83 -20.63 25.92
N SER A 914 -14.63 -21.33 26.74
CA SER A 914 -15.58 -20.70 27.67
C SER A 914 -14.89 -19.89 28.78
N ILE A 915 -13.74 -20.36 29.27
CA ILE A 915 -12.91 -19.68 30.28
C ILE A 915 -12.23 -18.44 29.67
N ALA A 916 -11.67 -18.58 28.47
CA ALA A 916 -11.06 -17.47 27.74
C ALA A 916 -12.09 -16.38 27.39
N LYS A 917 -13.30 -16.77 26.96
CA LYS A 917 -14.42 -15.85 26.73
C LYS A 917 -14.86 -15.13 28.01
N ALA A 918 -14.85 -15.81 29.16
CA ALA A 918 -15.13 -15.18 30.45
C ALA A 918 -14.05 -14.18 30.85
N PHE A 919 -12.77 -14.45 30.53
CA PHE A 919 -11.68 -13.51 30.73
C PHE A 919 -11.88 -12.24 29.89
N ASP A 920 -12.11 -12.37 28.59
CA ASP A 920 -12.31 -11.23 27.67
C ASP A 920 -13.53 -10.38 28.09
N ALA A 921 -14.63 -11.04 28.46
CA ALA A 921 -15.82 -10.35 28.98
C ALA A 921 -15.51 -9.59 30.27
N ALA A 922 -14.76 -10.18 31.21
CA ALA A 922 -14.36 -9.53 32.45
C ALA A 922 -13.41 -8.35 32.19
N TYR A 923 -12.47 -8.49 31.25
CA TYR A 923 -11.52 -7.44 30.88
C TYR A 923 -12.24 -6.25 30.24
N CYS A 924 -13.12 -6.52 29.28
CA CYS A 924 -13.96 -5.50 28.66
C CYS A 924 -14.93 -4.85 29.66
N TYR A 925 -15.43 -5.61 30.64
CA TYR A 925 -16.24 -5.05 31.73
C TYR A 925 -15.43 -4.09 32.61
N LEU A 926 -14.17 -4.41 32.91
CA LEU A 926 -13.26 -3.50 33.61
C LEU A 926 -13.07 -2.20 32.80
N MET A 927 -12.88 -2.29 31.48
CA MET A 927 -12.75 -1.11 30.62
C MET A 927 -14.03 -0.28 30.58
N LEU A 928 -15.21 -0.91 30.53
CA LEU A 928 -16.50 -0.23 30.69
C LEU A 928 -16.62 0.44 32.05
N MET A 929 -16.16 -0.24 33.11
CA MET A 929 -16.14 0.33 34.45
C MET A 929 -15.29 1.59 34.49
N LEU A 930 -14.05 1.54 33.99
CA LEU A 930 -13.17 2.71 33.89
C LEU A 930 -13.83 3.83 33.09
N GLN A 931 -14.38 3.56 31.91
CA GLN A 931 -15.10 4.56 31.10
C GLN A 931 -16.26 5.24 31.84
N ASN A 932 -17.00 4.49 32.66
CA ASN A 932 -18.14 5.02 33.41
C ASN A 932 -17.70 5.89 34.61
N VAL A 933 -16.54 5.64 35.22
CA VAL A 933 -16.06 6.38 36.41
C VAL A 933 -15.96 7.88 36.15
N TRP A 934 -15.40 8.29 35.02
CA TRP A 934 -15.30 9.69 34.59
C TRP A 934 -16.61 10.27 34.03
N ARG A 935 -17.74 9.57 34.20
CA ARG A 935 -19.09 10.07 33.86
C ARG A 935 -19.95 10.26 35.11
N ILE A 936 -19.45 9.89 36.29
CA ILE A 936 -20.17 10.01 37.57
C ILE A 936 -19.85 11.36 38.22
N GLU A 937 -20.87 12.19 38.47
CA GLU A 937 -20.71 13.46 39.22
C GLU A 937 -20.72 13.22 40.75
N ASN A 938 -21.46 12.23 41.24
CA ASN A 938 -21.58 11.97 42.68
C ASN A 938 -20.30 11.34 43.27
N SER A 939 -19.56 12.09 44.08
CA SER A 939 -18.27 11.65 44.65
C SER A 939 -18.38 10.38 45.49
N GLN A 940 -19.47 10.13 46.23
CA GLN A 940 -19.60 8.91 47.03
C GLN A 940 -19.80 7.68 46.14
N LYS A 941 -20.69 7.77 45.13
CA LYS A 941 -20.88 6.68 44.15
C LYS A 941 -19.58 6.40 43.39
N LYS A 942 -18.82 7.45 43.04
CA LYS A 942 -17.51 7.34 42.40
C LYS A 942 -16.51 6.61 43.32
N ARG A 943 -16.44 6.95 44.62
CA ARG A 943 -15.61 6.25 45.61
C ARG A 943 -16.01 4.78 45.76
N ASP A 944 -17.28 4.46 45.87
CA ASP A 944 -17.76 3.08 46.02
C ASP A 944 -17.38 2.25 44.78
N PHE A 945 -17.50 2.85 43.59
CA PHE A 945 -17.15 2.24 42.32
C PHE A 945 -15.64 1.96 42.19
N VAL A 946 -14.81 2.93 42.58
CA VAL A 946 -13.34 2.84 42.47
C VAL A 946 -12.72 1.99 43.58
N MET A 947 -13.15 2.14 44.84
CA MET A 947 -12.55 1.46 45.99
C MET A 947 -13.11 0.06 46.22
N GLY A 948 -14.36 -0.20 45.81
CA GLY A 948 -14.99 -1.52 45.91
C GLY A 948 -14.98 -2.28 44.58
N GLY A 949 -15.45 -1.62 43.52
CA GLY A 949 -15.67 -2.26 42.22
C GLY A 949 -14.39 -2.65 41.47
N LEU A 950 -13.43 -1.72 41.31
CA LEU A 950 -12.21 -1.98 40.53
C LEU A 950 -11.30 -3.05 41.18
N PRO A 951 -11.01 -3.03 42.49
CA PRO A 951 -10.26 -4.12 43.14
C PRO A 951 -10.97 -5.46 43.07
N ALA A 952 -12.31 -5.48 43.21
CA ALA A 952 -13.09 -6.71 43.06
C ALA A 952 -12.96 -7.29 41.64
N MET A 953 -12.95 -6.45 40.61
CA MET A 953 -12.69 -6.89 39.23
C MET A 953 -11.26 -7.41 39.04
N MET A 954 -10.26 -6.61 39.40
CA MET A 954 -8.86 -6.95 39.10
C MET A 954 -8.39 -8.18 39.90
N LEU A 955 -8.64 -8.19 41.21
CA LEU A 955 -8.14 -9.23 42.12
C LEU A 955 -9.11 -10.39 42.31
N GLY A 956 -10.42 -10.13 42.24
CA GLY A 956 -11.46 -11.12 42.48
C GLY A 956 -12.03 -11.79 41.23
N VAL A 957 -11.85 -11.20 40.05
CA VAL A 957 -12.37 -11.75 38.77
C VAL A 957 -11.23 -12.05 37.79
N LEU A 958 -10.50 -11.04 37.32
CA LEU A 958 -9.48 -11.19 36.28
C LEU A 958 -8.32 -12.10 36.71
N ARG A 959 -7.71 -11.81 37.87
CA ARG A 959 -6.56 -12.57 38.37
C ARG A 959 -6.86 -14.07 38.54
N PRO A 960 -7.96 -14.51 39.19
CA PRO A 960 -8.30 -15.93 39.28
C PRO A 960 -8.48 -16.61 37.93
N ILE A 961 -9.15 -15.95 36.97
CA ILE A 961 -9.35 -16.51 35.62
C ILE A 961 -8.01 -16.63 34.89
N ALA A 962 -7.17 -15.60 34.91
CA ALA A 962 -5.86 -15.60 34.25
C ALA A 962 -4.93 -16.68 34.81
N ILE A 963 -4.87 -16.84 36.14
CA ILE A 963 -4.08 -17.90 36.79
C ILE A 963 -4.65 -19.28 36.43
N SER A 964 -5.97 -19.42 36.30
CA SER A 964 -6.60 -20.68 35.86
C SER A 964 -6.22 -21.03 34.43
N LEU A 965 -6.20 -20.05 33.53
CA LEU A 965 -5.75 -20.23 32.14
C LEU A 965 -4.27 -20.66 32.10
N ALA A 966 -3.40 -19.92 32.78
CA ALA A 966 -1.96 -20.20 32.82
C ALA A 966 -1.61 -21.60 33.38
N LYS A 967 -2.50 -22.21 34.17
CA LYS A 967 -2.33 -23.56 34.74
C LYS A 967 -2.94 -24.67 33.88
N THR A 968 -3.76 -24.34 32.89
CA THR A 968 -4.50 -25.33 32.09
C THR A 968 -3.67 -25.74 30.86
N PRO A 969 -3.26 -27.01 30.72
CA PRO A 969 -2.56 -27.48 29.53
C PRO A 969 -3.45 -27.47 28.28
N ILE A 970 -2.89 -27.05 27.14
CA ILE A 970 -3.50 -27.21 25.80
C ILE A 970 -2.81 -28.32 25.00
N SER A 971 -1.54 -28.59 25.29
CA SER A 971 -0.73 -29.68 24.75
C SER A 971 0.21 -30.23 25.85
N ALA A 972 1.09 -31.18 25.50
CA ALA A 972 2.08 -31.72 26.44
C ALA A 972 3.10 -30.67 26.91
N ASP A 973 3.31 -29.61 26.13
CA ASP A 973 4.37 -28.61 26.30
C ASP A 973 3.87 -27.17 26.37
N GLN A 974 2.57 -26.93 26.19
CA GLN A 974 1.97 -25.59 26.23
C GLN A 974 0.73 -25.52 27.11
N HIS A 975 0.59 -24.39 27.78
CA HIS A 975 -0.57 -24.02 28.58
C HIS A 975 -1.36 -22.89 27.92
N ALA A 976 -2.64 -22.80 28.24
CA ALA A 976 -3.49 -21.68 27.85
C ALA A 976 -3.00 -20.37 28.46
N GLY A 977 -3.45 -19.25 27.90
CA GLY A 977 -3.10 -17.91 28.32
C GLY A 977 -4.30 -16.99 28.36
N ALA A 978 -4.19 -15.89 29.11
CA ALA A 978 -5.18 -14.82 29.11
C ALA A 978 -5.16 -14.06 27.77
N THR A 979 -6.29 -13.98 27.09
CA THR A 979 -6.40 -13.50 25.70
C THR A 979 -6.46 -11.98 25.56
N PHE A 980 -6.93 -11.26 26.59
CA PHE A 980 -7.14 -9.80 26.56
C PHE A 980 -7.93 -9.28 25.33
N GLY A 981 -8.78 -10.14 24.75
CA GLY A 981 -9.51 -9.85 23.54
C GLY A 981 -10.76 -9.00 23.76
N TYR A 982 -11.26 -8.41 22.68
CA TYR A 982 -12.52 -7.67 22.69
C TYR A 982 -13.73 -8.60 22.92
N TYR A 983 -14.63 -8.17 23.80
CA TYR A 983 -15.93 -8.77 24.04
C TYR A 983 -17.01 -7.71 23.84
N GLU A 984 -17.98 -8.01 22.96
CA GLU A 984 -19.07 -7.10 22.65
C GLU A 984 -20.23 -7.24 23.63
N PHE A 985 -20.55 -6.16 24.34
CA PHE A 985 -21.78 -6.05 25.12
C PHE A 985 -22.89 -5.43 24.27
N THR A 986 -24.02 -6.12 24.15
CA THR A 986 -25.11 -5.71 23.24
C THR A 986 -26.16 -4.82 23.93
N HIS A 987 -26.68 -3.82 23.23
CA HIS A 987 -27.82 -3.02 23.68
C HIS A 987 -29.12 -3.84 23.61
N GLY A 988 -30.00 -3.69 24.62
CA GLY A 988 -31.38 -4.17 24.56
C GLY A 988 -31.65 -5.62 24.96
N THR A 989 -30.64 -6.48 25.08
CA THR A 989 -30.79 -7.89 25.55
C THR A 989 -30.78 -8.00 27.07
N SER A 990 -29.82 -7.38 27.76
CA SER A 990 -29.75 -7.25 29.22
C SER A 990 -28.63 -6.27 29.61
N LYS A 991 -28.57 -5.81 30.88
CA LYS A 991 -27.47 -4.94 31.34
C LYS A 991 -26.10 -5.63 31.20
N PRO A 992 -24.98 -4.91 30.95
CA PRO A 992 -23.64 -5.51 30.80
C PRO A 992 -23.24 -6.45 31.93
N LYS A 993 -23.58 -6.12 33.17
CA LYS A 993 -23.32 -6.97 34.34
C LYS A 993 -23.99 -8.34 34.21
N GLN A 994 -25.22 -8.37 33.72
CA GLN A 994 -25.97 -9.61 33.52
C GLN A 994 -25.38 -10.44 32.37
N GLN A 995 -24.91 -9.79 31.30
CA GLN A 995 -24.20 -10.46 30.22
C GLN A 995 -22.90 -11.10 30.74
N LEU A 996 -22.11 -10.37 31.55
CA LEU A 996 -20.92 -10.91 32.21
C LEU A 996 -21.24 -12.10 33.11
N LEU A 997 -22.29 -12.01 33.96
CA LEU A 997 -22.74 -13.11 34.81
C LEU A 997 -23.06 -14.38 33.99
N ASN A 998 -23.73 -14.22 32.85
CA ASN A 998 -24.09 -15.34 31.99
C ASN A 998 -22.85 -16.03 31.41
N VAL A 999 -21.85 -15.25 30.98
CA VAL A 999 -20.60 -15.79 30.42
C VAL A 999 -19.77 -16.50 31.51
N VAL A 1000 -19.63 -15.89 32.68
CA VAL A 1000 -18.87 -16.50 33.81
C VAL A 1000 -19.56 -17.75 34.34
N LYS A 1001 -20.90 -17.78 34.35
CA LYS A 1001 -21.65 -18.98 34.71
C LYS A 1001 -21.39 -20.13 33.74
N ALA A 1002 -21.22 -19.84 32.45
CA ALA A 1002 -20.92 -20.85 31.43
C ALA A 1002 -19.49 -21.41 31.53
N SER A 1003 -18.57 -20.74 32.24
CA SER A 1003 -17.18 -21.18 32.41
C SER A 1003 -16.93 -22.03 33.67
N ASN A 1004 -17.96 -22.33 34.47
CA ASN A 1004 -17.88 -23.14 35.71
C ASN A 1004 -16.89 -22.61 36.77
N LEU A 1005 -16.69 -21.29 36.87
CA LEU A 1005 -15.82 -20.65 37.87
C LEU A 1005 -16.63 -20.11 39.06
N ASP A 1006 -17.13 -20.99 39.92
CA ASP A 1006 -18.05 -20.65 41.02
C ASP A 1006 -17.50 -19.60 42.01
N GLY A 1007 -16.18 -19.58 42.23
CA GLY A 1007 -15.51 -18.59 43.08
C GLY A 1007 -15.57 -17.17 42.52
N VAL A 1008 -15.53 -17.04 41.19
CA VAL A 1008 -15.57 -15.75 40.47
C VAL A 1008 -17.00 -15.24 40.37
N LEU A 1009 -17.97 -16.14 40.16
CA LEU A 1009 -19.38 -15.80 39.99
C LEU A 1009 -19.93 -14.95 41.16
N LYS A 1010 -19.55 -15.29 42.39
CA LYS A 1010 -19.96 -14.55 43.60
C LYS A 1010 -19.45 -13.11 43.61
N VAL A 1011 -18.23 -12.89 43.13
CA VAL A 1011 -17.63 -11.55 43.04
C VAL A 1011 -18.32 -10.74 41.96
N VAL A 1012 -18.63 -11.33 40.80
CA VAL A 1012 -19.33 -10.64 39.72
C VAL A 1012 -20.71 -10.13 40.16
N GLN A 1013 -21.39 -10.86 41.05
CA GLN A 1013 -22.68 -10.44 41.61
C GLN A 1013 -22.59 -9.16 42.45
N THR A 1014 -21.46 -8.88 43.09
CA THR A 1014 -21.28 -7.68 43.95
C THR A 1014 -20.81 -6.45 43.19
N LEU A 1015 -20.48 -6.58 41.90
CA LEU A 1015 -19.99 -5.47 41.07
C LEU A 1015 -21.07 -4.39 40.84
N PRO A 1016 -20.68 -3.12 40.68
CA PRO A 1016 -21.62 -2.07 40.30
C PRO A 1016 -22.18 -2.29 38.88
N ASP A 1017 -23.39 -1.78 38.63
CA ASP A 1017 -23.96 -1.71 37.27
C ASP A 1017 -23.22 -0.63 36.44
N VAL A 1018 -23.04 -0.89 35.14
CA VAL A 1018 -22.46 0.05 34.16
C VAL A 1018 -23.37 0.22 32.95
N ILE A 1019 -23.20 1.33 32.24
CA ILE A 1019 -23.98 1.67 31.04
C ILE A 1019 -23.08 1.55 29.80
N LEU A 1020 -23.66 1.02 28.72
CA LEU A 1020 -23.13 1.08 27.36
C LEU A 1020 -23.58 2.43 26.79
N ASP A 1021 -22.70 3.42 26.76
CA ASP A 1021 -23.01 4.78 26.29
C ASP A 1021 -21.86 5.30 25.43
#